data_AF-A0A8H5NT10-F1
#
_entry.id   AF-A0A8H5NT10-F1
#
_cell.length_a   1.000
_cell.length_b   1.000
_cell.length_c   1.000
_cell.angle_alpha   90.00
_cell.angle_beta   90.00
_cell.angle_gamma   90.00
#
_symmetry.space_group_name_H-M   'P 1'
#
loop_
_entity.id
_entity.type
_entity.pdbx_description
1 polymer ?
#
loop_
_entity_poly.entity_id
_entity_poly.type
_entity_poly.pdbx_seq_one_letter_code
_entity_poly.pdbx_strand_id
1 'polypeptide(L)'
;MPPAPLPLDGPFHHGETPRRDIASLKVTLARARYLATELNQRGHTGGDDATEAGYNSESRSEALVLTKECQAVADVARSVQAETNETAAAIREVQVVRATPSQAVTPALRREAIAQILETLTGSRQNLITMVRQVLSDARLGMGDVSLVTDSQTVRWIDGAQQMPQLAALQQTIQQKDEELSTLKGEVETKSKVAFDYQRRRHQLLTNIEAEKAKVSSAERQLSRAREETRRANERVGTLEEELRSARSTVGRYENDMARQKIESDEQISAKNEEIDDLIRQVQDLDEANIDLEDEKETLAYHLLERDRSLDISRLDNFVLEERLESAENDALTEQAIMDHMLKTAQKEAQNATSGLEQTEGRLRGLEAQLDSVQGDLDSSRQEAEETRSTLERTISSQEQSLKSKTDEIERLNGLLAARDEQLGVVQRHLDSSRQEAEEARSTLERTISNQKDSLKSKIDEIGRLNGLLTARDETVDSQVEQASILLRRMSLNVESGIWRNVVEGILADSTVAPAAQVPWKPWRVLPSWSHDESLHVREDDRSIHMVAVDIIAILRIPSASAGPLLSRLQSLQEMLVNTSPLASTISQQLLESLAGAVGDERLHLIHHVLICQIVYFLNGGAIEHLDPRATALVSALVAWDPESDAGFNMMSSVSYPEFALVGFNHNPAGIVAVNPSDRELLWIDEARVNTMLTHIELTPGNGDPISLPLDTRERQMWRVAHL
;
A
#
# COMPACT_ATOMS: atom_id res chain seq x y z
N MET A 1 -46.43 -10.10 77.63
CA MET A 1 -46.64 -9.09 76.58
C MET A 1 -45.31 -8.85 75.90
N PRO A 2 -45.16 -9.26 74.62
CA PRO A 2 -43.92 -9.04 73.88
C PRO A 2 -43.90 -7.62 73.29
N PRO A 3 -42.72 -6.99 73.14
CA PRO A 3 -42.59 -5.69 72.49
C PRO A 3 -42.79 -5.82 70.99
N ALA A 4 -43.41 -4.79 70.40
CA ALA A 4 -43.71 -4.68 68.99
C ALA A 4 -42.44 -4.68 68.11
N PRO A 5 -42.49 -5.27 66.90
CA PRO A 5 -41.38 -5.17 65.96
C PRO A 5 -41.34 -3.77 65.32
N LEU A 6 -40.14 -3.20 65.28
CA LEU A 6 -39.81 -1.99 64.52
C LEU A 6 -39.99 -2.23 63.00
N PRO A 7 -40.40 -1.21 62.22
CA PRO A 7 -40.51 -1.33 60.77
C PRO A 7 -39.12 -1.27 60.12
N LEU A 8 -38.83 -2.28 59.30
CA LEU A 8 -37.69 -2.30 58.38
C LEU A 8 -38.05 -1.51 57.12
N ASP A 9 -37.98 -0.18 57.20
CA ASP A 9 -37.95 0.69 56.01
C ASP A 9 -36.49 1.08 55.74
N GLY A 10 -35.81 0.27 54.93
CA GLY A 10 -34.54 0.62 54.29
C GLY A 10 -34.79 1.20 52.89
N PRO A 11 -34.03 2.20 52.42
CA PRO A 11 -34.29 2.93 51.19
C PRO A 11 -33.73 2.17 49.96
N PHE A 12 -34.13 0.92 49.77
CA PHE A 12 -33.78 0.16 48.55
C PHE A 12 -34.92 -0.78 48.17
N HIS A 13 -36.11 -0.21 47.93
CA HIS A 13 -37.04 -0.84 47.01
C HIS A 13 -36.49 -0.66 45.60
N HIS A 14 -35.76 -1.66 45.10
CA HIS A 14 -35.66 -1.88 43.67
C HIS A 14 -37.06 -2.17 43.16
N GLY A 15 -37.74 -1.13 42.70
CA GLY A 15 -38.88 -1.28 41.82
C GLY A 15 -38.46 -2.21 40.68
N GLU A 16 -39.33 -3.17 40.39
CA GLU A 16 -39.19 -4.14 39.31
C GLU A 16 -38.73 -3.44 38.02
N THR A 17 -37.43 -3.53 37.72
CA THR A 17 -36.86 -3.15 36.43
C THR A 17 -37.07 -4.27 35.40
N PRO A 18 -37.08 -3.93 34.10
CA PRO A 18 -38.14 -4.33 33.18
C PRO A 18 -37.81 -5.63 32.46
N ARG A 19 -38.32 -6.77 32.97
CA ARG A 19 -38.28 -8.04 32.21
C ARG A 19 -39.04 -7.96 30.87
N ARG A 20 -39.93 -6.97 30.69
CA ARG A 20 -40.66 -6.75 29.43
C ARG A 20 -39.79 -6.15 28.31
N ASP A 21 -38.77 -5.36 28.62
CA ASP A 21 -37.95 -4.70 27.58
C ASP A 21 -36.89 -5.60 26.98
N ILE A 22 -36.35 -6.55 27.76
CA ILE A 22 -35.34 -7.50 27.26
C ILE A 22 -35.95 -8.47 26.23
N ALA A 23 -37.21 -8.87 26.43
CA ALA A 23 -37.90 -9.76 25.48
C ALA A 23 -38.21 -9.02 24.16
N SER A 24 -38.68 -7.77 24.25
CA SER A 24 -38.88 -6.88 23.10
C SER A 24 -37.57 -6.70 22.31
N LEU A 25 -36.48 -6.38 23.00
CA LEU A 25 -35.15 -6.21 22.40
C LEU A 25 -34.63 -7.47 21.70
N LYS A 26 -34.82 -8.65 22.30
CA LYS A 26 -34.43 -9.93 21.68
C LYS A 26 -35.21 -10.21 20.39
N VAL A 27 -36.49 -9.87 20.36
CA VAL A 27 -37.32 -10.01 19.15
C VAL A 27 -36.86 -9.05 18.06
N THR A 28 -36.57 -7.80 18.40
CA THR A 28 -36.08 -6.79 17.44
C THR A 28 -34.70 -7.16 16.89
N LEU A 29 -33.79 -7.66 17.73
CA LEU A 29 -32.47 -8.11 17.33
C LEU A 29 -32.53 -9.36 16.43
N ALA A 30 -33.41 -10.31 16.75
CA ALA A 30 -33.62 -11.50 15.92
C ALA A 30 -34.19 -11.13 14.54
N ARG A 31 -35.13 -10.17 14.49
CA ARG A 31 -35.70 -9.67 13.24
C ARG A 31 -34.65 -8.93 12.38
N ALA A 32 -33.79 -8.11 13.01
CA ALA A 32 -32.69 -7.44 12.32
C ALA A 32 -31.66 -8.43 11.75
N ARG A 33 -31.33 -9.50 12.49
CA ARG A 33 -30.44 -10.57 12.00
C ARG A 33 -31.04 -11.31 10.82
N TYR A 34 -32.33 -11.65 10.89
CA TYR A 34 -33.04 -12.30 9.79
C TYR A 34 -33.01 -11.45 8.51
N LEU A 35 -33.28 -10.14 8.62
CA LEU A 35 -33.25 -9.21 7.50
C LEU A 35 -31.85 -9.05 6.89
N ALA A 36 -30.81 -9.02 7.72
CA ALA A 36 -29.42 -8.98 7.25
C ALA A 36 -29.02 -10.25 6.49
N THR A 37 -29.45 -11.43 6.97
CA THR A 37 -29.22 -12.69 6.25
C THR A 37 -30.00 -12.79 4.94
N GLU A 38 -31.23 -12.25 4.88
CA GLU A 38 -32.04 -12.26 3.67
C GLU A 38 -31.45 -11.33 2.59
N LEU A 39 -30.93 -10.16 2.98
CA LEU A 39 -30.22 -9.25 2.07
C LEU A 39 -28.94 -9.87 1.50
N ASN A 40 -28.17 -10.59 2.32
CA ASN A 40 -26.96 -11.28 1.87
C ASN A 40 -27.25 -12.49 0.97
N GLN A 41 -28.37 -13.19 1.16
CA GLN A 41 -28.73 -14.35 0.34
C GLN A 41 -29.28 -13.96 -1.04
N ARG A 42 -29.82 -12.75 -1.21
CA ARG A 42 -30.35 -12.28 -2.50
C ARG A 42 -29.31 -11.56 -3.38
N GLY A 43 -28.12 -11.25 -2.85
CA GLY A 43 -27.04 -10.67 -3.65
C GLY A 43 -26.28 -11.74 -4.43
N HIS A 44 -26.69 -12.06 -5.65
CA HIS A 44 -25.83 -12.82 -6.59
C HIS A 44 -24.74 -11.88 -7.13
N THR A 45 -23.48 -12.25 -6.89
CA THR A 45 -22.31 -11.50 -7.35
C THR A 45 -21.93 -11.89 -8.77
N GLY A 46 -22.15 -10.98 -9.72
CA GLY A 46 -21.53 -11.03 -11.04
C GLY A 46 -22.35 -10.31 -12.11
N GLY A 47 -21.99 -9.06 -12.42
CA GLY A 47 -22.55 -8.30 -13.54
C GLY A 47 -23.03 -6.91 -13.14
N ASP A 48 -22.44 -5.90 -13.78
CA ASP A 48 -22.74 -4.49 -13.61
C ASP A 48 -24.11 -4.17 -14.24
N ASP A 49 -25.20 -4.24 -13.47
CA ASP A 49 -26.44 -3.49 -13.77
C ASP A 49 -27.43 -3.55 -12.60
N ALA A 50 -27.63 -2.41 -11.93
CA ALA A 50 -28.57 -2.25 -10.80
C ALA A 50 -30.05 -2.48 -11.17
N THR A 51 -30.37 -2.69 -12.45
CA THR A 51 -31.73 -2.98 -12.93
C THR A 51 -32.02 -4.48 -13.07
N GLU A 52 -31.01 -5.34 -13.27
CA GLU A 52 -31.22 -6.80 -13.36
C GLU A 52 -31.33 -7.49 -11.99
N ALA A 53 -30.83 -6.87 -10.92
CA ALA A 53 -30.98 -7.35 -9.54
C ALA A 53 -32.41 -7.19 -8.95
N GLY A 54 -33.41 -6.81 -9.77
CA GLY A 54 -34.80 -6.66 -9.32
C GLY A 54 -35.06 -5.41 -8.49
N TYR A 55 -34.27 -4.35 -8.67
CA TYR A 55 -34.44 -3.10 -7.94
C TYR A 55 -35.69 -2.36 -8.46
N ASN A 56 -36.83 -2.59 -7.80
CA ASN A 56 -38.07 -1.86 -8.08
C ASN A 56 -37.97 -0.45 -7.49
N SER A 57 -38.06 0.58 -8.35
CA SER A 57 -37.97 2.00 -7.94
C SER A 57 -39.09 2.43 -6.99
N GLU A 58 -40.18 1.66 -6.89
CA GLU A 58 -41.27 1.85 -5.91
C GLU A 58 -40.88 1.40 -4.48
N SER A 59 -39.85 0.56 -4.32
CA SER A 59 -39.34 0.06 -3.03
C SER A 59 -38.39 1.04 -2.33
N ARG A 60 -38.20 2.26 -2.88
CA ARG A 60 -37.48 3.35 -2.19
C ARG A 60 -38.10 3.67 -0.82
N SER A 61 -39.42 3.51 -0.69
CA SER A 61 -40.12 3.67 0.59
C SER A 61 -39.73 2.57 1.60
N GLU A 62 -39.56 1.34 1.14
CA GLU A 62 -39.21 0.17 1.93
C GLU A 62 -37.75 0.21 2.39
N ALA A 63 -36.82 0.59 1.50
CA ALA A 63 -35.43 0.83 1.84
C ALA A 63 -35.28 1.97 2.87
N LEU A 64 -36.12 3.01 2.78
CA LEU A 64 -36.10 4.14 3.71
C LEU A 64 -36.73 3.78 5.07
N VAL A 65 -37.71 2.88 5.09
CA VAL A 65 -38.24 2.27 6.33
C VAL A 65 -37.19 1.38 6.99
N LEU A 66 -36.52 0.49 6.23
CA LEU A 66 -35.43 -0.35 6.73
C LEU A 66 -34.27 0.48 7.27
N THR A 67 -33.91 1.57 6.60
CA THR A 67 -32.87 2.48 7.08
C THR A 67 -33.27 3.14 8.41
N LYS A 68 -34.53 3.55 8.54
CA LYS A 68 -35.06 4.10 9.81
C LYS A 68 -35.12 3.06 10.92
N GLU A 69 -35.48 1.82 10.62
CA GLU A 69 -35.48 0.72 11.59
C GLU A 69 -34.05 0.37 12.04
N CYS A 70 -33.08 0.30 11.12
CA CYS A 70 -31.67 0.13 11.46
C CYS A 70 -31.13 1.27 12.33
N GLN A 71 -31.53 2.51 12.02
CA GLN A 71 -31.16 3.67 12.82
C GLN A 71 -31.76 3.60 14.24
N ALA A 72 -33.03 3.20 14.36
CA ALA A 72 -33.67 3.02 15.67
C ALA A 72 -32.99 1.92 16.50
N VAL A 73 -32.58 0.81 15.86
CA VAL A 73 -31.83 -0.27 16.53
C VAL A 73 -30.45 0.23 16.98
N ALA A 74 -29.76 1.03 16.16
CA ALA A 74 -28.48 1.62 16.51
C ALA A 74 -28.59 2.61 17.69
N ASP A 75 -29.68 3.37 17.76
CA ASP A 75 -29.94 4.32 18.85
C ASP A 75 -30.21 3.58 20.17
N VAL A 76 -31.00 2.51 20.14
CA VAL A 76 -31.25 1.68 21.33
C VAL A 76 -29.98 0.95 21.77
N ALA A 77 -29.18 0.43 20.84
CA ALA A 77 -27.90 -0.21 21.16
C ALA A 77 -26.93 0.77 21.85
N ARG A 78 -26.89 2.04 21.40
CA ARG A 78 -26.09 3.09 22.05
C ARG A 78 -26.58 3.41 23.46
N SER A 79 -27.89 3.44 23.69
CA SER A 79 -28.47 3.65 25.02
C SER A 79 -28.10 2.50 25.98
N VAL A 80 -28.22 1.26 25.53
CA VAL A 80 -27.84 0.08 26.34
C VAL A 80 -26.35 0.09 26.64
N GLN A 81 -25.50 0.42 25.66
CA GLN A 81 -24.06 0.52 25.89
C GLN A 81 -23.71 1.60 26.94
N ALA A 82 -24.44 2.72 26.96
CA ALA A 82 -24.27 3.76 27.97
C ALA A 82 -24.62 3.26 29.39
N GLU A 83 -25.76 2.57 29.55
CA GLU A 83 -26.14 1.94 30.83
C GLU A 83 -25.13 0.86 31.26
N THR A 84 -24.61 0.08 30.31
CA THR A 84 -23.59 -0.95 30.61
C THR A 84 -22.28 -0.30 31.08
N ASN A 85 -21.89 0.82 30.49
CA ASN A 85 -20.72 1.59 30.91
C ASN A 85 -20.91 2.23 32.30
N GLU A 86 -22.11 2.71 32.60
CA GLU A 86 -22.47 3.28 33.91
C GLU A 86 -22.45 2.21 35.02
N THR A 87 -23.05 1.04 34.77
CA THR A 87 -22.98 -0.09 35.72
C THR A 87 -21.56 -0.60 35.91
N ALA A 88 -20.74 -0.66 34.85
CA ALA A 88 -19.31 -0.99 34.97
C ALA A 88 -18.50 0.07 35.73
N ALA A 89 -18.89 1.35 35.68
CA ALA A 89 -18.32 2.40 36.52
C ALA A 89 -18.71 2.22 38.00
N ALA A 90 -19.98 1.94 38.29
CA ALA A 90 -20.47 1.68 39.64
C ALA A 90 -19.82 0.44 40.27
N ILE A 91 -19.61 -0.63 39.51
CA ILE A 91 -18.89 -1.84 39.99
C ILE A 91 -17.44 -1.51 40.33
N ARG A 92 -16.77 -0.69 39.51
CA ARG A 92 -15.40 -0.24 39.79
C ARG A 92 -15.33 0.62 41.05
N GLU A 93 -16.31 1.48 41.27
CA GLU A 93 -16.39 2.30 42.50
C GLU A 93 -16.60 1.43 43.75
N VAL A 94 -17.47 0.41 43.68
CA VAL A 94 -17.65 -0.58 44.76
C VAL A 94 -16.37 -1.40 45.01
N GLN A 95 -15.62 -1.73 43.96
CA GLN A 95 -14.34 -2.43 44.10
C GLN A 95 -13.24 -1.54 44.69
N VAL A 96 -13.24 -0.23 44.40
CA VAL A 96 -12.33 0.74 45.03
C VAL A 96 -12.64 0.93 46.52
N VAL A 97 -13.91 0.93 46.90
CA VAL A 97 -14.34 0.96 48.32
C VAL A 97 -14.00 -0.36 49.04
N ARG A 98 -13.98 -1.50 48.33
CA ARG A 98 -13.54 -2.80 48.88
C ARG A 98 -12.03 -2.97 48.96
N ALA A 99 -11.27 -2.22 48.14
CA ALA A 99 -9.81 -2.28 48.07
C ALA A 99 -9.10 -1.29 49.00
N THR A 100 -9.82 -0.51 49.81
CA THR A 100 -9.23 0.20 50.95
C THR A 100 -8.93 -0.85 52.03
N PRO A 101 -7.66 -1.22 52.27
CA PRO A 101 -7.36 -2.31 53.18
C PRO A 101 -7.71 -1.88 54.59
N SER A 102 -8.59 -2.66 55.23
CA SER A 102 -8.66 -2.73 56.68
C SER A 102 -7.24 -2.84 57.22
N GLN A 103 -6.79 -1.79 57.89
CA GLN A 103 -5.55 -1.77 58.64
C GLN A 103 -5.45 -3.07 59.44
N ALA A 104 -4.34 -3.78 59.25
CA ALA A 104 -3.94 -4.86 60.12
C ALA A 104 -4.01 -4.34 61.56
N VAL A 105 -5.03 -4.80 62.28
CA VAL A 105 -5.24 -4.49 63.69
C VAL A 105 -4.01 -5.00 64.43
N THR A 106 -3.15 -4.08 64.83
CA THR A 106 -1.98 -4.40 65.65
C THR A 106 -2.45 -5.08 66.95
N PRO A 107 -1.66 -5.98 67.54
CA PRO A 107 -1.99 -6.65 68.80
C PRO A 107 -2.28 -5.70 69.98
N ALA A 108 -1.95 -4.41 69.84
CA ALA A 108 -2.29 -3.35 70.78
C ALA A 108 -3.75 -2.91 70.63
N LEU A 109 -4.22 -2.64 69.40
CA LEU A 109 -5.62 -2.28 69.13
C LEU A 109 -6.59 -3.42 69.42
N ARG A 110 -6.18 -4.69 69.24
CA ARG A 110 -6.98 -5.85 69.68
C ARG A 110 -7.10 -5.92 71.20
N ARG A 111 -6.04 -5.61 71.94
CA ARG A 111 -6.05 -5.56 73.41
C ARG A 111 -6.89 -4.40 73.94
N GLU A 112 -6.84 -3.25 73.27
CA GLU A 112 -7.62 -2.06 73.63
C GLU A 112 -9.10 -2.21 73.29
N ALA A 113 -9.44 -2.82 72.14
CA ALA A 113 -10.81 -3.16 71.80
C ALA A 113 -11.39 -4.23 72.74
N ILE A 114 -10.61 -5.25 73.14
CA ILE A 114 -11.04 -6.24 74.14
C ILE A 114 -11.23 -5.58 75.51
N ALA A 115 -10.36 -4.64 75.90
CA ALA A 115 -10.50 -3.88 77.14
C ALA A 115 -11.76 -2.99 77.13
N GLN A 116 -12.05 -2.29 76.03
CA GLN A 116 -13.26 -1.46 75.87
C GLN A 116 -14.54 -2.30 75.81
N ILE A 117 -14.50 -3.50 75.20
CA ILE A 117 -15.62 -4.46 75.20
C ILE A 117 -15.86 -5.02 76.61
N LEU A 118 -14.80 -5.32 77.36
CA LEU A 118 -14.90 -5.78 78.75
C LEU A 118 -15.36 -4.68 79.70
N GLU A 119 -14.98 -3.43 79.45
CA GLU A 119 -15.42 -2.25 80.20
C GLU A 119 -16.90 -1.91 79.92
N THR A 120 -17.33 -2.03 78.66
CA THR A 120 -18.76 -1.85 78.28
C THR A 120 -19.65 -3.00 78.73
N LEU A 121 -19.16 -4.25 78.77
CA LEU A 121 -19.93 -5.40 79.27
C LEU A 121 -20.06 -5.42 80.80
N THR A 122 -19.15 -4.78 81.53
CA THR A 122 -19.18 -4.75 83.00
C THR A 122 -19.73 -3.44 83.57
N GLY A 123 -19.88 -2.38 82.76
CA GLY A 123 -20.53 -1.11 83.11
C GLY A 123 -19.83 -0.28 84.18
N SER A 124 -18.75 -0.79 84.77
CA SER A 124 -17.96 -0.16 85.84
C SER A 124 -16.68 -0.98 86.06
N ARG A 125 -15.54 -0.28 86.23
CA ARG A 125 -14.24 -0.87 86.59
C ARG A 125 -14.32 -1.78 87.83
N GLN A 126 -15.25 -1.51 88.74
CA GLN A 126 -15.48 -2.33 89.94
C GLN A 126 -16.06 -3.71 89.59
N ASN A 127 -16.93 -3.80 88.58
CA ASN A 127 -17.55 -5.06 88.16
C ASN A 127 -16.57 -5.95 87.39
N LEU A 128 -15.63 -5.36 86.63
CA LEU A 128 -14.51 -6.08 86.03
C LEU A 128 -13.59 -6.72 87.09
N ILE A 129 -13.27 -5.98 88.15
CA ILE A 129 -12.49 -6.49 89.30
C ILE A 129 -13.24 -7.65 89.98
N THR A 130 -14.57 -7.54 90.09
CA THR A 130 -15.42 -8.57 90.70
C THR A 130 -15.47 -9.82 89.82
N MET A 131 -15.59 -9.67 88.50
CA MET A 131 -15.61 -10.77 87.53
C MET A 131 -14.25 -11.47 87.41
N VAL A 132 -13.13 -10.71 87.41
CA VAL A 132 -11.77 -11.29 87.43
C VAL A 132 -11.50 -12.01 88.75
N ARG A 133 -11.97 -11.49 89.90
CA ARG A 133 -11.94 -12.22 91.18
C ARG A 133 -12.77 -13.50 91.12
N GLN A 134 -13.93 -13.47 90.46
CA GLN A 134 -14.84 -14.61 90.36
C GLN A 134 -14.28 -15.72 89.45
N VAL A 135 -13.66 -15.35 88.33
CA VAL A 135 -12.94 -16.27 87.44
C VAL A 135 -11.69 -16.85 88.11
N LEU A 136 -10.95 -16.05 88.90
CA LEU A 136 -9.81 -16.54 89.69
C LEU A 136 -10.26 -17.42 90.88
N SER A 137 -11.45 -17.20 91.44
CA SER A 137 -12.01 -18.08 92.47
C SER A 137 -12.64 -19.35 91.90
N ASP A 138 -13.16 -19.32 90.67
CA ASP A 138 -13.70 -20.51 90.00
C ASP A 138 -12.59 -21.40 89.43
N ALA A 139 -11.45 -20.81 89.02
CA ALA A 139 -10.24 -21.54 88.66
C ALA A 139 -9.55 -22.22 89.87
N ARG A 140 -9.93 -21.88 91.12
CA ARG A 140 -9.40 -22.50 92.35
C ARG A 140 -9.97 -23.90 92.64
N LEU A 141 -10.92 -24.40 91.87
CA LEU A 141 -11.44 -25.77 92.04
C LEU A 141 -10.60 -26.85 91.33
N GLY A 142 -9.52 -26.49 90.62
CA GLY A 142 -8.79 -27.44 89.77
C GLY A 142 -7.33 -27.74 90.10
N MET A 143 -6.60 -26.88 90.83
CA MET A 143 -5.14 -27.06 91.00
C MET A 143 -4.71 -26.61 92.40
N GLY A 144 -4.21 -27.57 93.19
CA GLY A 144 -3.61 -27.32 94.50
C GLY A 144 -2.29 -26.58 94.41
N ASP A 145 -2.00 -25.83 95.47
CA ASP A 145 -0.74 -25.16 95.81
C ASP A 145 -0.24 -24.06 94.86
N VAL A 146 -0.88 -22.88 94.97
CA VAL A 146 -0.14 -21.61 94.89
C VAL A 146 -0.52 -20.73 96.08
N SER A 147 0.48 -20.41 96.88
CA SER A 147 0.40 -19.64 98.12
C SER A 147 -0.04 -18.19 97.90
N LEU A 148 -1.02 -17.79 98.71
CA LEU A 148 -1.32 -16.45 99.24
C LEU A 148 -0.64 -15.24 98.56
N VAL A 149 -1.27 -14.72 97.51
CA VAL A 149 -1.14 -13.29 97.15
C VAL A 149 -1.92 -12.49 98.20
N THR A 150 -1.20 -11.76 99.05
CA THR A 150 -1.79 -10.90 100.08
C THR A 150 -2.34 -9.61 99.48
N ASP A 151 -3.36 -9.02 100.10
CA ASP A 151 -4.03 -7.80 99.63
C ASP A 151 -3.06 -6.62 99.41
N SER A 152 -1.90 -6.62 100.07
CA SER A 152 -0.84 -5.63 99.86
C SER A 152 -0.13 -5.75 98.50
N GLN A 153 -0.04 -6.94 97.90
CA GLN A 153 0.54 -7.11 96.56
C GLN A 153 -0.43 -6.67 95.46
N THR A 154 -1.73 -6.85 95.69
CA THR A 154 -2.79 -6.42 94.78
C THR A 154 -2.91 -4.88 94.76
N VAL A 155 -2.76 -4.21 95.92
CA VAL A 155 -2.70 -2.74 95.99
C VAL A 155 -1.41 -2.19 95.38
N ARG A 156 -0.28 -2.89 95.52
CA ARG A 156 1.01 -2.51 94.92
C ARG A 156 1.03 -2.61 93.38
N TRP A 157 0.16 -3.42 92.79
CA TRP A 157 -0.07 -3.48 91.34
C TRP A 157 -1.04 -2.41 90.83
N ILE A 158 -1.90 -1.86 91.70
CA ILE A 158 -2.96 -0.92 91.31
C ILE A 158 -2.55 0.55 91.52
N ASP A 159 -1.78 0.87 92.57
CA ASP A 159 -1.50 2.27 92.94
C ASP A 159 -0.15 2.84 92.48
N GLY A 160 0.60 2.09 91.67
CA GLY A 160 1.83 2.60 91.06
C GLY A 160 2.98 2.73 92.05
N ALA A 161 4.09 2.08 91.73
CA ALA A 161 5.35 2.29 92.42
C ALA A 161 5.80 3.75 92.24
N GLN A 162 5.44 4.62 93.19
CA GLN A 162 6.17 5.85 93.39
C GLN A 162 7.60 5.49 93.83
N GLN A 163 8.55 6.10 93.14
CA GLN A 163 10.01 6.02 93.29
C GLN A 163 10.71 4.86 92.57
N MET A 164 11.05 5.10 91.30
CA MET A 164 12.26 4.54 90.66
C MET A 164 12.81 5.56 89.65
N PRO A 165 14.13 5.84 89.62
CA PRO A 165 14.82 6.60 88.57
C PRO A 165 14.51 6.10 87.15
N GLN A 166 14.10 4.83 87.04
CA GLN A 166 13.68 4.19 85.79
C GLN A 166 12.41 4.80 85.19
N LEU A 167 11.50 5.37 86.00
CA LEU A 167 10.27 5.98 85.49
C LEU A 167 10.56 7.37 84.92
N ALA A 168 11.45 8.14 85.54
CA ALA A 168 11.98 9.38 84.97
C ALA A 168 12.78 9.11 83.68
N ALA A 169 13.59 8.04 83.65
CA ALA A 169 14.30 7.62 82.45
C ALA A 169 13.34 7.18 81.32
N LEU A 170 12.27 6.44 81.65
CA LEU A 170 11.23 6.08 80.68
C LEU A 170 10.47 7.31 80.18
N GLN A 171 10.17 8.27 81.05
CA GLN A 171 9.46 9.49 80.68
C GLN A 171 10.31 10.40 79.80
N GLN A 172 11.62 10.46 80.07
CA GLN A 172 12.60 11.10 79.18
C GLN A 172 12.73 10.34 77.85
N THR A 173 12.72 9.00 77.87
CA THR A 173 12.73 8.18 76.65
C THR A 173 11.46 8.42 75.82
N ILE A 174 10.30 8.54 76.47
CA ILE A 174 9.03 8.84 75.80
C ILE A 174 9.09 10.22 75.15
N GLN A 175 9.56 11.26 75.86
CA GLN A 175 9.74 12.60 75.29
C GLN A 175 10.71 12.58 74.10
N GLN A 176 11.83 11.87 74.23
CA GLN A 176 12.81 11.76 73.16
C GLN A 176 12.23 11.00 71.94
N LYS A 177 11.41 9.97 72.18
CA LYS A 177 10.70 9.25 71.11
C LYS A 177 9.58 10.07 70.49
N ASP A 178 8.91 10.92 71.25
CA ASP A 178 7.90 11.85 70.74
C ASP A 178 8.54 12.94 69.86
N GLU A 179 9.72 13.44 70.24
CA GLU A 179 10.51 14.36 69.41
C GLU A 179 10.98 13.68 68.11
N GLU A 180 11.50 12.45 68.20
CA GLU A 180 11.88 11.64 67.02
C GLU A 180 10.67 11.33 66.12
N LEU A 181 9.49 11.04 66.69
CA LEU A 181 8.27 10.81 65.92
C LEU A 181 7.79 12.10 65.25
N SER A 182 7.95 13.25 65.90
CA SER A 182 7.61 14.56 65.33
C SER A 182 8.51 14.90 64.15
N THR A 183 9.83 14.67 64.26
CA THR A 183 10.76 14.86 63.14
C THR A 183 10.50 13.90 62.00
N LEU A 184 10.29 12.61 62.29
CA LEU A 184 9.91 11.60 61.28
C LEU A 184 8.60 11.95 60.58
N LYS A 185 7.61 12.47 61.31
CA LYS A 185 6.35 12.94 60.71
C LYS A 185 6.59 14.08 59.72
N GLY A 186 7.45 15.05 60.06
CA GLY A 186 7.85 16.13 59.15
C GLY A 186 8.59 15.61 57.90
N GLU A 187 9.46 14.61 58.05
CA GLU A 187 10.13 13.95 56.93
C GLU A 187 9.14 13.17 56.03
N VAL A 188 8.16 12.49 56.62
CA VAL A 188 7.13 11.78 55.86
C VAL A 188 6.24 12.77 55.09
N GLU A 189 5.85 13.89 55.69
CA GLU A 189 5.07 14.93 55.01
C GLU A 189 5.84 15.58 53.85
N THR A 190 7.14 15.85 54.02
CA THR A 190 7.97 16.39 52.95
C THR A 190 8.18 15.38 51.81
N LYS A 191 8.46 14.11 52.12
CA LYS A 191 8.55 13.04 51.12
C LYS A 191 7.22 12.81 50.40
N SER A 192 6.10 12.89 51.11
CA SER A 192 4.75 12.79 50.52
C SER A 192 4.47 13.92 49.54
N LYS A 193 4.87 15.16 49.85
CA LYS A 193 4.74 16.30 48.92
C LYS A 193 5.58 16.10 47.66
N VAL A 194 6.83 15.67 47.80
CA VAL A 194 7.72 15.39 46.66
C VAL A 194 7.17 14.26 45.79
N ALA A 195 6.64 13.19 46.39
CA ALA A 195 6.01 12.09 45.66
C ALA A 195 4.77 12.56 44.87
N PHE A 196 3.95 13.42 45.46
CA PHE A 196 2.77 13.99 44.80
C PHE A 196 3.17 14.89 43.61
N ASP A 197 4.17 15.76 43.79
CA ASP A 197 4.69 16.61 42.72
C ASP A 197 5.31 15.79 41.59
N TYR A 198 6.03 14.72 41.92
CA TYR A 198 6.56 13.78 40.94
C TYR A 198 5.43 13.10 40.14
N GLN A 199 4.38 12.61 40.83
CA GLN A 199 3.25 11.97 40.18
C GLN A 199 2.49 12.95 39.26
N ARG A 200 2.32 14.21 39.69
CA ARG A 200 1.73 15.27 38.86
C ARG A 200 2.57 15.56 37.61
N ARG A 201 3.90 15.69 37.75
CA ARG A 201 4.81 15.89 36.61
C ARG A 201 4.79 14.70 35.66
N ARG A 202 4.79 13.48 36.19
CA ARG A 202 4.66 12.25 35.38
C ARG A 202 3.36 12.25 34.57
N HIS A 203 2.23 12.61 35.19
CA HIS A 203 0.96 12.70 34.48
C HIS A 203 0.99 13.75 33.36
N GLN A 204 1.56 14.94 33.62
CA GLN A 204 1.75 15.98 32.59
C GLN A 204 2.63 15.52 31.43
N LEU A 205 3.73 14.79 31.72
CA LEU A 205 4.60 14.25 30.68
C LEU A 205 3.88 13.18 29.84
N LEU A 206 3.10 12.30 30.46
CA LEU A 206 2.29 11.30 29.75
C LEU A 206 1.26 11.97 28.82
N THR A 207 0.55 12.99 29.29
CA THR A 207 -0.40 13.73 28.44
C THR A 207 0.29 14.44 27.27
N ASN A 208 1.51 14.95 27.48
CA ASN A 208 2.30 15.57 26.41
C ASN A 208 2.77 14.52 25.39
N ILE A 209 3.21 13.35 25.84
CA ILE A 209 3.61 12.23 24.97
C ILE A 209 2.42 11.75 24.13
N GLU A 210 1.24 11.60 24.73
CA GLU A 210 0.02 11.24 23.99
C GLU A 210 -0.35 12.28 22.93
N ALA A 211 -0.24 13.57 23.27
CA ALA A 211 -0.48 14.66 22.32
C ALA A 211 0.53 14.65 21.16
N GLU A 212 1.81 14.43 21.44
CA GLU A 212 2.84 14.30 20.39
C GLU A 212 2.64 13.04 19.54
N LYS A 213 2.26 11.91 20.14
CA LYS A 213 1.93 10.68 19.41
C LYS A 213 0.77 10.88 18.44
N ALA A 214 -0.25 11.65 18.85
CA ALA A 214 -1.36 12.03 17.97
C ALA A 214 -0.90 12.91 16.80
N LYS A 215 0.02 13.87 17.03
CA LYS A 215 0.61 14.69 15.96
C LYS A 215 1.43 13.85 14.98
N VAL A 216 2.26 12.93 15.48
CA VAL A 216 3.05 12.01 14.65
C VAL A 216 2.14 11.13 13.80
N SER A 217 1.09 10.54 14.40
CA SER A 217 0.10 9.73 13.69
C SER A 217 -0.61 10.53 12.58
N SER A 218 -0.90 11.82 12.82
CA SER A 218 -1.46 12.70 11.79
C SER A 218 -0.48 12.98 10.65
N ALA A 219 0.80 13.21 10.97
CA ALA A 219 1.85 13.44 9.98
C ALA A 219 2.12 12.20 9.13
N GLU A 220 2.12 11.01 9.73
CA GLU A 220 2.27 9.73 9.01
C GLU A 220 1.12 9.48 8.03
N ARG A 221 -0.12 9.82 8.40
CA ARG A 221 -1.26 9.76 7.47
C ARG A 221 -1.11 10.72 6.31
N GLN A 222 -0.62 11.94 6.55
CA GLN A 222 -0.36 12.91 5.49
C GLN A 222 0.77 12.44 4.56
N LEU A 223 1.86 11.89 5.12
CA LEU A 223 2.95 11.30 4.36
C LEU A 223 2.46 10.13 3.47
N SER A 224 1.60 9.28 4.02
CA SER A 224 1.03 8.14 3.29
C SER A 224 0.15 8.60 2.12
N ARG A 225 -0.66 9.65 2.32
CA ARG A 225 -1.45 10.26 1.24
C ARG A 225 -0.56 10.86 0.14
N ALA A 226 0.48 11.61 0.52
CA ALA A 226 1.42 12.20 -0.44
C ALA A 226 2.20 11.14 -1.23
N ARG A 227 2.59 10.02 -0.60
CA ARG A 227 3.21 8.87 -1.28
C ARG A 227 2.27 8.24 -2.29
N GLU A 228 1.01 8.05 -1.91
CA GLU A 228 -0.01 7.50 -2.80
C GLU A 228 -0.32 8.44 -3.99
N GLU A 229 -0.39 9.74 -3.76
CA GLU A 229 -0.53 10.75 -4.83
C GLU A 229 0.67 10.72 -5.79
N THR A 230 1.89 10.57 -5.26
CA THR A 230 3.12 10.45 -6.07
C THR A 230 3.14 9.15 -6.87
N ARG A 231 2.66 8.04 -6.28
CA ARG A 231 2.52 6.76 -6.98
C ARG A 231 1.56 6.88 -8.18
N ARG A 232 0.39 7.50 -7.96
CA ARG A 232 -0.59 7.75 -9.04
C ARG A 232 -0.05 8.66 -10.13
N ALA A 233 0.70 9.70 -9.75
CA ALA A 233 1.36 10.58 -10.71
C ALA A 233 2.40 9.82 -11.55
N ASN A 234 3.21 8.95 -10.92
CA ASN A 234 4.18 8.12 -11.64
C ASN A 234 3.51 7.11 -12.59
N GLU A 235 2.40 6.50 -12.18
CA GLU A 235 1.59 5.64 -13.05
C GLU A 235 1.05 6.42 -14.26
N ARG A 236 0.54 7.63 -14.03
CA ARG A 236 0.08 8.54 -15.09
C ARG A 236 1.22 8.88 -16.06
N VAL A 237 2.41 9.21 -15.55
CA VAL A 237 3.61 9.46 -16.38
C VAL A 237 3.95 8.23 -17.21
N GLY A 238 3.97 7.03 -16.62
CA GLY A 238 4.20 5.78 -17.35
C GLY A 238 3.19 5.55 -18.49
N THR A 239 1.90 5.83 -18.25
CA THR A 239 0.88 5.73 -19.32
C THR A 239 1.10 6.75 -20.43
N LEU A 240 1.45 8.00 -20.09
CA LEU A 240 1.73 9.05 -21.08
C LEU A 240 3.01 8.77 -21.88
N GLU A 241 4.02 8.16 -21.27
CA GLU A 241 5.23 7.73 -21.96
C GLU A 241 4.94 6.61 -22.98
N GLU A 242 4.05 5.66 -22.65
CA GLU A 242 3.61 4.63 -23.57
C GLU A 242 2.79 5.22 -24.73
N GLU A 243 1.84 6.11 -24.43
CA GLU A 243 1.06 6.82 -25.44
C GLU A 243 1.97 7.63 -26.38
N LEU A 244 2.97 8.33 -25.83
CA LEU A 244 3.94 9.09 -26.61
C LEU A 244 4.84 8.18 -27.47
N ARG A 245 5.22 7.00 -26.97
CA ARG A 245 5.97 6.00 -27.74
C ARG A 245 5.14 5.44 -28.90
N SER A 246 3.88 5.12 -28.64
CA SER A 246 2.92 4.69 -29.65
C SER A 246 2.69 5.78 -30.71
N ALA A 247 2.47 7.02 -30.29
CA ALA A 247 2.33 8.17 -31.17
C ALA A 247 3.58 8.36 -32.05
N ARG A 248 4.79 8.30 -31.48
CA ARG A 248 6.05 8.36 -32.26
C ARG A 248 6.16 7.24 -33.29
N SER A 249 5.75 6.02 -32.93
CA SER A 249 5.72 4.90 -33.89
C SER A 249 4.72 5.14 -35.02
N THR A 250 3.55 5.71 -34.74
CA THR A 250 2.58 6.06 -35.79
C THR A 250 3.10 7.17 -36.71
N VAL A 251 3.75 8.19 -36.15
CA VAL A 251 4.37 9.28 -36.92
C VAL A 251 5.46 8.72 -37.83
N GLY A 252 6.36 7.88 -37.31
CA GLY A 252 7.39 7.25 -38.14
C GLY A 252 6.82 6.36 -39.25
N ARG A 253 5.67 5.72 -39.04
CA ARG A 253 4.96 5.01 -40.11
C ARG A 253 4.43 5.96 -41.19
N TYR A 254 3.76 7.04 -40.80
CA TYR A 254 3.27 8.03 -41.76
C TYR A 254 4.40 8.73 -42.52
N GLU A 255 5.53 9.03 -41.86
CA GLU A 255 6.71 9.59 -42.51
C GLU A 255 7.29 8.64 -43.56
N ASN A 256 7.37 7.33 -43.25
CA ASN A 256 7.80 6.31 -44.21
C ASN A 256 6.82 6.15 -45.37
N ASP A 257 5.51 6.16 -45.11
CA ASP A 257 4.48 6.06 -46.14
C ASP A 257 4.50 7.29 -47.06
N MET A 258 4.64 8.51 -46.50
CA MET A 258 4.82 9.72 -47.29
C MET A 258 6.11 9.70 -48.12
N ALA A 259 7.22 9.22 -47.55
CA ALA A 259 8.48 9.08 -48.28
C ALA A 259 8.33 8.10 -49.46
N ARG A 260 7.64 6.97 -49.23
CA ARG A 260 7.34 5.98 -50.28
C ARG A 260 6.45 6.58 -51.37
N GLN A 261 5.38 7.27 -51.00
CA GLN A 261 4.48 7.92 -51.95
C GLN A 261 5.20 9.01 -52.76
N LYS A 262 6.14 9.73 -52.13
CA LYS A 262 6.98 10.70 -52.83
C LYS A 262 7.88 10.02 -53.86
N ILE A 263 8.57 8.93 -53.50
CA ILE A 263 9.39 8.15 -54.43
C ILE A 263 8.54 7.65 -55.60
N GLU A 264 7.38 7.08 -55.32
CA GLU A 264 6.46 6.59 -56.37
C GLU A 264 5.96 7.73 -57.28
N SER A 265 5.69 8.91 -56.71
CA SER A 265 5.33 10.09 -57.50
C SER A 265 6.50 10.58 -58.35
N ASP A 266 7.72 10.58 -57.83
CA ASP A 266 8.92 11.00 -58.56
C ASP A 266 9.23 10.01 -59.71
N GLU A 267 9.04 8.71 -59.48
CA GLU A 267 9.14 7.67 -60.52
C GLU A 267 8.07 7.85 -61.61
N GLN A 268 6.82 8.13 -61.23
CA GLN A 268 5.75 8.44 -62.19
C GLN A 268 6.04 9.71 -63.01
N ILE A 269 6.56 10.75 -62.37
CA ILE A 269 6.98 11.98 -63.05
C ILE A 269 8.12 11.69 -64.02
N SER A 270 9.11 10.89 -63.62
CA SER A 270 10.23 10.48 -64.48
C SER A 270 9.72 9.72 -65.72
N ALA A 271 8.85 8.73 -65.53
CA ALA A 271 8.27 7.97 -66.63
C ALA A 271 7.45 8.85 -67.59
N LYS A 272 6.70 9.82 -67.06
CA LYS A 272 5.96 10.78 -67.87
C LYS A 272 6.87 11.74 -68.62
N ASN A 273 8.00 12.15 -68.02
CA ASN A 273 8.98 12.99 -68.70
C ASN A 273 9.66 12.22 -69.85
N GLU A 274 9.96 10.92 -69.67
CA GLU A 274 10.47 10.08 -70.76
C GLU A 274 9.45 9.96 -71.90
N GLU A 275 8.16 9.77 -71.60
CA GLU A 275 7.08 9.76 -72.59
C GLU A 275 6.97 11.10 -73.33
N ILE A 276 7.09 12.23 -72.60
CA ILE A 276 7.12 13.57 -73.20
C ILE A 276 8.33 13.73 -74.12
N ASP A 277 9.52 13.28 -73.70
CA ASP A 277 10.73 13.36 -74.53
C ASP A 277 10.61 12.52 -75.81
N ASP A 278 10.00 11.34 -75.73
CA ASP A 278 9.71 10.51 -76.90
C ASP A 278 8.71 11.18 -77.85
N LEU A 279 7.66 11.81 -77.31
CA LEU A 279 6.70 12.58 -78.11
C LEU A 279 7.36 13.81 -78.75
N ILE A 280 8.26 14.51 -78.05
CA ILE A 280 9.02 15.63 -78.59
C ILE A 280 9.88 15.16 -79.78
N ARG A 281 10.55 14.00 -79.66
CA ARG A 281 11.31 13.43 -80.78
C ARG A 281 10.41 13.10 -81.98
N GLN A 282 9.24 12.50 -81.74
CA GLN A 282 8.29 12.23 -82.83
C GLN A 282 7.81 13.51 -83.52
N VAL A 283 7.53 14.58 -82.76
CA VAL A 283 7.16 15.87 -83.35
C VAL A 283 8.31 16.45 -84.16
N GLN A 284 9.55 16.35 -83.68
CA GLN A 284 10.74 16.79 -84.43
C GLN A 284 10.93 16.01 -85.73
N ASP A 285 10.78 14.68 -85.70
CA ASP A 285 10.87 13.83 -86.88
C ASP A 285 9.77 14.20 -87.91
N LEU A 286 8.56 14.51 -87.43
CA LEU A 286 7.45 14.95 -88.29
C LEU A 286 7.68 16.35 -88.87
N ASP A 287 8.22 17.29 -88.08
CA ASP A 287 8.57 18.63 -88.56
C ASP A 287 9.67 18.55 -89.63
N GLU A 288 10.69 17.71 -89.44
CA GLU A 288 11.75 17.47 -90.43
C GLU A 288 11.19 16.85 -91.72
N ALA A 289 10.33 15.83 -91.60
CA ALA A 289 9.64 15.25 -92.76
C ALA A 289 8.74 16.27 -93.48
N ASN A 290 8.10 17.18 -92.74
CA ASN A 290 7.26 18.22 -93.32
C ASN A 290 8.09 19.29 -94.04
N ILE A 291 9.27 19.63 -93.52
CA ILE A 291 10.25 20.50 -94.21
C ILE A 291 10.69 19.85 -95.52
N ASP A 292 11.08 18.57 -95.50
CA ASP A 292 11.48 17.84 -96.71
C ASP A 292 10.35 17.82 -97.76
N LEU A 293 9.10 17.61 -97.33
CA LEU A 293 7.93 17.66 -98.22
C LEU A 293 7.66 19.05 -98.79
N GLU A 294 7.87 20.11 -98.00
CA GLU A 294 7.73 21.49 -98.47
C GLU A 294 8.82 21.83 -99.50
N ASP A 295 10.07 21.38 -99.28
CA ASP A 295 11.19 21.52 -100.21
C ASP A 295 10.94 20.73 -101.52
N GLU A 296 10.42 19.49 -101.43
CA GLU A 296 10.02 18.71 -102.60
C GLU A 296 8.89 19.40 -103.38
N LYS A 297 7.90 19.94 -102.67
CA LYS A 297 6.79 20.69 -103.26
C LYS A 297 7.28 21.97 -103.95
N GLU A 298 8.23 22.70 -103.35
CA GLU A 298 8.84 23.89 -103.98
C GLU A 298 9.65 23.50 -105.22
N THR A 299 10.40 22.39 -105.16
CA THR A 299 11.13 21.83 -106.29
C THR A 299 10.19 21.41 -107.43
N LEU A 300 9.09 20.74 -107.11
CA LEU A 300 8.04 20.37 -108.07
C LEU A 300 7.38 21.60 -108.67
N ALA A 301 7.06 22.62 -107.85
CA ALA A 301 6.50 23.88 -108.32
C ALA A 301 7.47 24.60 -109.28
N TYR A 302 8.78 24.60 -108.97
CA TYR A 302 9.82 25.14 -109.84
C TYR A 302 9.86 24.39 -111.19
N HIS A 303 9.86 23.06 -111.17
CA HIS A 303 9.85 22.26 -112.40
C HIS A 303 8.58 22.44 -113.24
N LEU A 304 7.42 22.58 -112.61
CA LEU A 304 6.17 22.89 -113.32
C LEU A 304 6.23 24.27 -113.98
N LEU A 305 6.77 25.27 -113.28
CA LEU A 305 6.90 26.63 -113.79
C LEU A 305 7.93 26.72 -114.92
N GLU A 306 9.03 25.96 -114.83
CA GLU A 306 10.03 25.84 -115.89
C GLU A 306 9.49 25.12 -117.13
N ARG A 307 8.67 24.07 -116.91
CA ARG A 307 7.94 23.38 -117.98
C ARG A 307 6.92 24.29 -118.66
N ASP A 308 6.16 25.07 -117.91
CA ASP A 308 5.19 26.02 -118.47
C ASP A 308 5.90 27.12 -119.25
N ARG A 309 7.04 27.62 -118.75
CA ARG A 309 7.90 28.55 -119.49
C ARG A 309 8.46 27.93 -120.78
N SER A 310 8.85 26.66 -120.76
CA SER A 310 9.30 25.92 -121.95
C SER A 310 8.16 25.74 -122.97
N LEU A 311 6.95 25.47 -122.50
CA LEU A 311 5.75 25.40 -123.36
C LEU A 311 5.42 26.76 -123.98
N ASP A 312 5.55 27.85 -123.23
CA ASP A 312 5.30 29.20 -123.75
C ASP A 312 6.39 29.66 -124.74
N ILE A 313 7.66 29.29 -124.52
CA ILE A 313 8.72 29.48 -125.53
C ILE A 313 8.40 28.68 -126.80
N SER A 314 7.96 27.43 -126.66
CA SER A 314 7.57 26.60 -127.81
C SER A 314 6.35 27.14 -128.55
N ARG A 315 5.41 27.77 -127.83
CA ARG A 315 4.26 28.48 -128.43
C ARG A 315 4.69 29.74 -129.16
N LEU A 316 5.68 30.47 -128.63
CA LEU A 316 6.24 31.66 -129.27
C LEU A 316 7.04 31.29 -130.54
N ASP A 317 7.80 30.20 -130.53
CA ASP A 317 8.49 29.69 -131.72
C ASP A 317 7.50 29.20 -132.78
N ASN A 318 6.38 28.59 -132.38
CA ASN A 318 5.28 28.27 -133.31
C ASN A 318 4.61 29.53 -133.89
N PHE A 319 4.43 30.57 -133.08
CA PHE A 319 3.90 31.86 -133.55
C PHE A 319 4.83 32.54 -134.56
N VAL A 320 6.15 32.49 -134.34
CA VAL A 320 7.16 33.01 -135.29
C VAL A 320 7.25 32.14 -136.56
N LEU A 321 6.97 30.84 -136.48
CA LEU A 321 6.85 29.97 -137.65
C LEU A 321 5.55 30.21 -138.43
N GLU A 322 4.44 30.51 -137.77
CA GLU A 322 3.18 30.95 -138.39
C GLU A 322 3.33 32.33 -139.07
N GLU A 323 4.00 33.29 -138.44
CA GLU A 323 4.27 34.62 -139.03
C GLU A 323 5.25 34.55 -140.24
N ARG A 324 6.15 33.55 -140.27
CA ARG A 324 7.01 33.27 -141.44
C ARG A 324 6.31 32.50 -142.55
N LEU A 325 5.21 31.79 -142.26
CA LEU A 325 4.32 31.17 -143.24
C LEU A 325 3.37 32.20 -143.87
N GLU A 326 2.87 33.17 -143.10
CA GLU A 326 2.03 34.29 -143.61
C GLU A 326 2.81 35.30 -144.48
N SER A 327 4.13 35.40 -144.34
CA SER A 327 4.96 36.31 -145.15
C SER A 327 5.39 35.74 -146.52
N ALA A 328 5.16 34.46 -146.81
CA ALA A 328 5.60 33.81 -148.05
C ALA A 328 4.47 33.51 -149.05
N GLU A 329 3.23 33.88 -148.74
CA GLU A 329 2.04 33.50 -149.51
C GLU A 329 1.30 34.72 -150.08
N ASN A 330 2.04 35.61 -150.75
CA ASN A 330 1.48 36.79 -151.42
C ASN A 330 2.11 37.08 -152.79
N ASP A 331 2.28 36.03 -153.61
CA ASP A 331 2.35 36.17 -155.08
C ASP A 331 1.66 34.96 -155.75
N ALA A 332 0.49 35.26 -156.33
CA ALA A 332 -0.26 34.49 -157.33
C ALA A 332 0.66 33.91 -158.45
N LEU A 333 0.42 32.78 -159.11
CA LEU A 333 -0.73 31.90 -159.35
C LEU A 333 -0.17 30.66 -160.11
N THR A 334 -0.71 29.46 -159.88
CA THR A 334 -1.12 28.42 -160.86
C THR A 334 -1.18 27.05 -160.17
N GLU A 335 -2.35 26.65 -159.70
CA GLU A 335 -3.38 25.84 -160.41
C GLU A 335 -3.05 24.34 -160.59
N GLN A 336 -3.91 23.54 -159.95
CA GLN A 336 -4.49 22.33 -160.53
C GLN A 336 -3.70 21.00 -160.44
N ALA A 337 -2.73 20.91 -159.52
CA ALA A 337 -2.18 19.61 -159.06
C ALA A 337 -2.15 19.43 -157.53
N ILE A 338 -2.59 20.44 -156.76
CA ILE A 338 -2.44 20.49 -155.28
C ILE A 338 -3.68 19.96 -154.53
N MET A 339 -4.84 19.83 -155.20
CA MET A 339 -6.09 19.45 -154.55
C MET A 339 -6.14 17.97 -154.10
N ASP A 340 -5.29 17.11 -154.67
CA ASP A 340 -5.26 15.66 -154.36
C ASP A 340 -4.20 15.27 -153.29
N HIS A 341 -3.26 16.18 -152.97
CA HIS A 341 -2.30 16.01 -151.88
C HIS A 341 -2.84 16.57 -150.56
N MET A 342 -3.61 17.67 -150.59
CA MET A 342 -4.18 18.30 -149.40
C MET A 342 -5.24 17.45 -148.67
N LEU A 343 -5.90 16.52 -149.37
CA LEU A 343 -6.84 15.57 -148.75
C LEU A 343 -6.13 14.49 -147.92
N LYS A 344 -4.86 14.17 -148.21
CA LYS A 344 -4.06 13.18 -147.45
C LYS A 344 -3.31 13.78 -146.26
N THR A 345 -2.93 15.05 -146.30
CA THR A 345 -2.30 15.74 -145.15
C THR A 345 -3.32 16.13 -144.08
N ALA A 346 -4.49 16.66 -144.47
CA ALA A 346 -5.54 17.02 -143.51
C ALA A 346 -6.09 15.81 -142.73
N GLN A 347 -6.13 14.63 -143.35
CA GLN A 347 -6.60 13.40 -142.69
C GLN A 347 -5.57 12.82 -141.70
N LYS A 348 -4.27 13.07 -141.91
CA LYS A 348 -3.19 12.64 -141.01
C LYS A 348 -3.00 13.61 -139.83
N GLU A 349 -3.25 14.89 -140.05
CA GLU A 349 -3.23 15.91 -139.00
C GLU A 349 -4.46 15.84 -138.09
N ALA A 350 -5.64 15.50 -138.63
CA ALA A 350 -6.82 15.21 -137.81
C ALA A 350 -6.60 13.98 -136.90
N GLN A 351 -5.95 12.91 -137.39
CA GLN A 351 -5.63 11.73 -136.58
C GLN A 351 -4.61 12.03 -135.47
N ASN A 352 -3.57 12.81 -135.77
CA ASN A 352 -2.57 13.21 -134.78
C ASN A 352 -3.13 14.14 -133.70
N ALA A 353 -4.05 15.05 -134.06
CA ALA A 353 -4.74 15.91 -133.11
C ALA A 353 -5.66 15.11 -132.17
N THR A 354 -6.40 14.11 -132.68
CA THR A 354 -7.20 13.22 -131.80
C THR A 354 -6.35 12.38 -130.85
N SER A 355 -5.20 11.85 -131.29
CA SER A 355 -4.31 11.12 -130.37
C SER A 355 -3.64 12.02 -129.32
N GLY A 356 -3.37 13.29 -129.66
CA GLY A 356 -2.87 14.27 -128.69
C GLY A 356 -3.92 14.66 -127.64
N LEU A 357 -5.19 14.78 -128.07
CA LEU A 357 -6.31 15.12 -127.20
C LEU A 357 -6.64 13.95 -126.24
N GLU A 358 -6.63 12.70 -126.72
CA GLU A 358 -6.76 11.50 -125.87
C GLU A 358 -5.59 11.38 -124.87
N GLN A 359 -4.37 11.76 -125.26
CA GLN A 359 -3.20 11.74 -124.37
C GLN A 359 -3.28 12.83 -123.28
N THR A 360 -3.83 14.01 -123.60
CA THR A 360 -4.05 15.07 -122.61
C THR A 360 -5.23 14.78 -121.69
N GLU A 361 -6.30 14.17 -122.20
CA GLU A 361 -7.42 13.69 -121.37
C GLU A 361 -6.97 12.57 -120.43
N GLY A 362 -6.10 11.66 -120.88
CA GLY A 362 -5.50 10.63 -120.03
C GLY A 362 -4.64 11.23 -118.91
N ARG A 363 -3.88 12.30 -119.20
CA ARG A 363 -3.12 13.02 -118.18
C ARG A 363 -4.00 13.81 -117.22
N LEU A 364 -5.09 14.42 -117.70
CA LEU A 364 -6.05 15.13 -116.86
C LEU A 364 -6.76 14.15 -115.91
N ARG A 365 -7.22 12.98 -116.39
CA ARG A 365 -7.78 11.95 -115.49
C ARG A 365 -6.76 11.42 -114.49
N GLY A 366 -5.48 11.31 -114.89
CA GLY A 366 -4.41 10.91 -113.96
C GLY A 366 -4.16 11.94 -112.86
N LEU A 367 -4.20 13.23 -113.20
CA LEU A 367 -4.08 14.32 -112.24
C LEU A 367 -5.32 14.48 -111.36
N GLU A 368 -6.52 14.29 -111.91
CA GLU A 368 -7.77 14.26 -111.14
C GLU A 368 -7.77 13.10 -110.14
N ALA A 369 -7.33 11.90 -110.55
CA ALA A 369 -7.19 10.77 -109.63
C ALA A 369 -6.12 11.00 -108.54
N GLN A 370 -5.03 11.70 -108.86
CA GLN A 370 -4.02 12.09 -107.86
C GLN A 370 -4.56 13.16 -106.92
N LEU A 371 -5.33 14.13 -107.43
CA LEU A 371 -5.97 15.15 -106.61
C LEU A 371 -6.99 14.53 -105.65
N ASP A 372 -7.84 13.63 -106.13
CA ASP A 372 -8.80 12.91 -105.29
C ASP A 372 -8.10 12.03 -104.23
N SER A 373 -6.97 11.41 -104.59
CA SER A 373 -6.15 10.64 -103.63
C SER A 373 -5.57 11.55 -102.55
N VAL A 374 -4.92 12.65 -102.93
CA VAL A 374 -4.32 13.61 -101.98
C VAL A 374 -5.39 14.27 -101.12
N GLN A 375 -6.57 14.54 -101.68
CA GLN A 375 -7.72 15.04 -100.93
C GLN A 375 -8.19 14.03 -99.88
N GLY A 376 -8.24 12.73 -100.23
CA GLY A 376 -8.56 11.64 -99.30
C GLY A 376 -7.51 11.46 -98.20
N ASP A 377 -6.23 11.58 -98.53
CA ASP A 377 -5.12 11.51 -97.56
C ASP A 377 -5.13 12.73 -96.62
N LEU A 378 -5.44 13.92 -97.13
CA LEU A 378 -5.58 15.14 -96.34
C LEU A 378 -6.77 15.06 -95.37
N ASP A 379 -7.92 14.55 -95.83
CA ASP A 379 -9.10 14.37 -94.98
C ASP A 379 -8.84 13.30 -93.90
N SER A 380 -8.11 12.23 -94.23
CA SER A 380 -7.71 11.20 -93.26
C SER A 380 -6.72 11.74 -92.23
N SER A 381 -5.70 12.47 -92.66
CA SER A 381 -4.72 13.11 -91.77
C SER A 381 -5.38 14.16 -90.86
N ARG A 382 -6.34 14.92 -91.38
CA ARG A 382 -7.11 15.87 -90.59
C ARG A 382 -7.98 15.17 -89.54
N GLN A 383 -8.57 14.03 -89.88
CA GLN A 383 -9.35 13.24 -88.93
C GLN A 383 -8.45 12.67 -87.82
N GLU A 384 -7.28 12.15 -88.15
CA GLU A 384 -6.30 11.66 -87.16
C GLU A 384 -5.80 12.79 -86.23
N ALA A 385 -5.56 13.99 -86.78
CA ALA A 385 -5.20 15.17 -86.00
C ALA A 385 -6.33 15.61 -85.04
N GLU A 386 -7.60 15.54 -85.46
CA GLU A 386 -8.75 15.84 -84.61
C GLU A 386 -8.93 14.78 -83.51
N GLU A 387 -8.71 13.50 -83.82
CA GLU A 387 -8.78 12.40 -82.86
C GLU A 387 -7.69 12.51 -81.79
N THR A 388 -6.43 12.75 -82.19
CA THR A 388 -5.29 12.98 -81.28
C THR A 388 -5.47 14.23 -80.42
N ARG A 389 -6.02 15.31 -80.98
CA ARG A 389 -6.39 16.49 -80.19
C ARG A 389 -7.46 16.17 -79.15
N SER A 390 -8.47 15.38 -79.50
CA SER A 390 -9.52 14.98 -78.58
C SER A 390 -9.01 14.09 -77.43
N THR A 391 -8.03 13.21 -77.69
CA THR A 391 -7.41 12.38 -76.65
C THR A 391 -6.54 13.22 -75.72
N LEU A 392 -5.77 14.16 -76.27
CA LEU A 392 -4.98 15.12 -75.49
C LEU A 392 -5.85 15.99 -74.58
N GLU A 393 -6.95 16.56 -75.08
CA GLU A 393 -7.89 17.35 -74.26
C GLU A 393 -8.50 16.52 -73.11
N ARG A 394 -8.81 15.23 -73.34
CA ARG A 394 -9.27 14.32 -72.27
C ARG A 394 -8.17 14.04 -71.25
N THR A 395 -6.93 13.80 -71.67
CA THR A 395 -5.81 13.58 -70.75
C THR A 395 -5.48 14.82 -69.92
N ILE A 396 -5.50 16.01 -70.54
CA ILE A 396 -5.31 17.29 -69.85
C ILE A 396 -6.41 17.48 -68.81
N SER A 397 -7.68 17.31 -69.18
CA SER A 397 -8.81 17.44 -68.25
C SER A 397 -8.69 16.46 -67.07
N SER A 398 -8.28 15.22 -67.32
CA SER A 398 -8.04 14.21 -66.28
C SER A 398 -6.89 14.59 -65.35
N GLN A 399 -5.78 15.13 -65.90
CA GLN A 399 -4.63 15.55 -65.11
C GLN A 399 -4.94 16.80 -64.27
N GLU A 400 -5.66 17.77 -64.83
CA GLU A 400 -6.13 18.96 -64.09
C GLU A 400 -7.03 18.57 -62.91
N GLN A 401 -7.94 17.61 -63.12
CA GLN A 401 -8.80 17.11 -62.05
C GLN A 401 -7.99 16.37 -60.97
N SER A 402 -6.98 15.59 -61.36
CA SER A 402 -6.06 14.93 -60.40
C SER A 402 -5.21 15.95 -59.63
N LEU A 403 -4.70 16.99 -60.28
CA LEU A 403 -3.91 18.05 -59.64
C LEU A 403 -4.76 18.86 -58.68
N LYS A 404 -6.01 19.15 -59.04
CA LYS A 404 -6.95 19.81 -58.14
C LYS A 404 -7.22 18.97 -56.89
N SER A 405 -7.49 17.67 -57.05
CA SER A 405 -7.67 16.75 -55.93
C SER A 405 -6.42 16.65 -55.04
N LYS A 406 -5.21 16.63 -55.61
CA LYS A 406 -3.97 16.62 -54.82
C LYS A 406 -3.75 17.96 -54.09
N THR A 407 -4.09 19.08 -54.72
CA THR A 407 -4.03 20.41 -54.11
C THR A 407 -4.98 20.51 -52.91
N ASP A 408 -6.22 20.05 -53.05
CA ASP A 408 -7.22 20.03 -51.97
C ASP A 408 -6.73 19.16 -50.79
N GLU A 409 -6.09 18.03 -51.06
CA GLU A 409 -5.51 17.16 -50.02
C GLU A 409 -4.29 17.80 -49.33
N ILE A 410 -3.43 18.51 -50.07
CA ILE A 410 -2.33 19.28 -49.47
C ILE A 410 -2.86 20.38 -48.55
N GLU A 411 -3.92 21.09 -48.95
CA GLU A 411 -4.55 22.13 -48.13
C GLU A 411 -5.15 21.53 -46.86
N ARG A 412 -5.80 20.35 -46.95
CA ARG A 412 -6.30 19.59 -45.80
C ARG A 412 -5.17 19.17 -44.85
N LEU A 413 -4.06 18.65 -45.38
CA LEU A 413 -2.90 18.23 -44.58
C LEU A 413 -2.23 19.42 -43.89
N ASN A 414 -2.12 20.56 -44.57
CA ASN A 414 -1.61 21.81 -43.97
C ASN A 414 -2.51 22.30 -42.83
N GLY A 415 -3.84 22.19 -42.97
CA GLY A 415 -4.78 22.48 -41.88
C GLY A 415 -4.59 21.57 -40.66
N LEU A 416 -4.33 20.27 -40.88
CA LEU A 416 -4.04 19.31 -39.80
C LEU A 416 -2.69 19.59 -39.12
N LEU A 417 -1.66 19.97 -39.88
CA LEU A 417 -0.37 20.38 -39.33
C LEU A 417 -0.50 21.61 -38.44
N ALA A 418 -1.23 22.64 -38.88
CA ALA A 418 -1.48 23.83 -38.09
C ALA A 418 -2.23 23.51 -36.77
N ALA A 419 -3.24 22.62 -36.82
CA ALA A 419 -3.93 22.16 -35.62
C ALA A 419 -3.02 21.38 -34.66
N ARG A 420 -2.09 20.58 -35.21
CA ARG A 420 -1.11 19.83 -34.42
C ARG A 420 -0.09 20.75 -33.76
N ASP A 421 0.37 21.79 -34.45
CA ASP A 421 1.29 22.80 -33.90
C ASP A 421 0.62 23.58 -32.76
N GLU A 422 -0.67 23.89 -32.88
CA GLU A 422 -1.44 24.51 -31.80
C GLU A 422 -1.55 23.58 -30.57
N GLN A 423 -1.81 22.29 -30.78
CA GLN A 423 -1.81 21.29 -29.70
C GLN A 423 -0.44 21.14 -29.04
N LEU A 424 0.64 21.09 -29.81
CA LEU A 424 2.00 21.06 -29.29
C LEU A 424 2.29 22.32 -28.45
N GLY A 425 1.83 23.50 -28.89
CA GLY A 425 1.92 24.74 -28.12
C GLY A 425 1.14 24.72 -26.80
N VAL A 426 0.02 24.00 -26.72
CA VAL A 426 -0.73 23.79 -25.46
C VAL A 426 0.03 22.85 -24.53
N VAL A 427 0.55 21.73 -25.05
CA VAL A 427 1.32 20.75 -24.29
C VAL A 427 2.62 21.36 -23.75
N GLN A 428 3.32 22.16 -24.56
CA GLN A 428 4.53 22.86 -24.14
C GLN A 428 4.24 23.78 -22.94
N ARG A 429 3.15 24.56 -23.00
CA ARG A 429 2.72 25.43 -21.89
C ARG A 429 2.33 24.64 -20.63
N HIS A 430 1.69 23.48 -20.78
CA HIS A 430 1.40 22.60 -19.65
C HIS A 430 2.67 22.02 -19.03
N LEU A 431 3.65 21.65 -19.86
CA LEU A 431 4.94 21.15 -19.40
C LEU A 431 5.72 22.21 -18.62
N ASP A 432 5.74 23.46 -19.11
CA ASP A 432 6.39 24.59 -18.44
C ASP A 432 5.69 24.92 -17.11
N SER A 433 4.36 24.91 -17.08
CA SER A 433 3.57 25.09 -15.84
C SER A 433 3.86 23.98 -14.83
N SER A 434 3.84 22.72 -15.26
CA SER A 434 4.12 21.57 -14.38
C SER A 434 5.55 21.59 -13.86
N ARG A 435 6.52 22.01 -14.68
CA ARG A 435 7.92 22.20 -14.25
C ARG A 435 8.03 23.28 -13.18
N GLN A 436 7.33 24.40 -13.35
CA GLN A 436 7.31 25.47 -12.35
C GLN A 436 6.72 24.99 -11.02
N GLU A 437 5.59 24.27 -11.05
CA GLU A 437 4.97 23.69 -9.85
C GLU A 437 5.90 22.69 -9.14
N ALA A 438 6.64 21.87 -9.91
CA ALA A 438 7.62 20.95 -9.36
C ALA A 438 8.81 21.68 -8.69
N GLU A 439 9.28 22.80 -9.27
CA GLU A 439 10.33 23.63 -8.70
C GLU A 439 9.87 24.30 -7.38
N GLU A 440 8.62 24.78 -7.35
CA GLU A 440 8.01 25.34 -6.14
C GLU A 440 7.84 24.30 -5.03
N ALA A 441 7.38 23.08 -5.38
CA ALA A 441 7.27 21.95 -4.47
C ALA A 441 8.64 21.51 -3.93
N ARG A 442 9.68 21.53 -4.78
CA ARG A 442 11.05 21.23 -4.36
C ARG A 442 11.58 22.29 -3.38
N SER A 443 11.35 23.57 -3.66
CA SER A 443 11.80 24.66 -2.79
C SER A 443 11.13 24.63 -1.40
N THR A 444 9.86 24.20 -1.34
CA THR A 444 9.13 24.03 -0.08
C THR A 444 9.66 22.83 0.70
N LEU A 445 9.91 21.70 0.05
CA LEU A 445 10.55 20.53 0.65
C LEU A 445 11.94 20.85 1.23
N GLU A 446 12.78 21.54 0.47
CA GLU A 446 14.12 21.96 0.94
C GLU A 446 14.03 22.83 2.20
N ARG A 447 13.05 23.74 2.26
CA ARG A 447 12.78 24.56 3.45
C ARG A 447 12.33 23.72 4.65
N THR A 448 11.46 22.73 4.44
CA THR A 448 10.99 21.84 5.50
C THR A 448 12.12 20.96 6.03
N ILE A 449 12.96 20.42 5.15
CA ILE A 449 14.14 19.63 5.52
C ILE A 449 15.11 20.49 6.34
N SER A 450 15.36 21.73 5.92
CA SER A 450 16.22 22.66 6.68
C SER A 450 15.67 22.89 8.09
N ASN A 451 14.37 23.17 8.22
CA ASN A 451 13.72 23.37 9.51
C ASN A 451 13.78 22.11 10.41
N GLN A 452 13.60 20.93 9.83
CA GLN A 452 13.72 19.66 10.55
C GLN A 452 15.16 19.41 11.02
N LYS A 453 16.15 19.74 10.18
CA LYS A 453 17.58 19.62 10.53
C LYS A 453 17.95 20.53 11.70
N ASP A 454 17.47 21.77 11.70
CA ASP A 454 17.69 22.71 12.80
C ASP A 454 16.99 22.24 14.09
N SER A 455 15.77 21.69 13.99
CA SER A 455 15.06 21.09 15.12
C SER A 455 15.80 19.87 15.70
N LEU A 456 16.30 18.98 14.85
CA LEU A 456 17.09 17.82 15.28
C LEU A 456 18.38 18.24 15.96
N LYS A 457 19.07 19.24 15.43
CA LYS A 457 20.28 19.79 16.05
C LYS A 457 19.98 20.32 17.45
N SER A 458 18.90 21.08 17.63
CA SER A 458 18.47 21.55 18.95
C SER A 458 18.13 20.40 19.91
N LYS A 459 17.52 19.31 19.43
CA LYS A 459 17.26 18.11 20.26
C LYS A 459 18.54 17.38 20.65
N ILE A 460 19.52 17.28 19.75
CA ILE A 460 20.82 16.68 20.03
C ILE A 460 21.55 17.49 21.12
N ASP A 461 21.53 18.82 21.02
CA ASP A 461 22.13 19.70 22.03
C ASP A 461 21.46 19.50 23.42
N GLU A 462 20.13 19.34 23.46
CA GLU A 462 19.40 19.06 24.71
C GLU A 462 19.70 17.67 25.27
N ILE A 463 19.83 16.64 24.43
CA ILE A 463 20.28 15.31 24.86
C ILE A 463 21.69 15.39 25.46
N GLY A 464 22.60 16.14 24.84
CA GLY A 464 23.93 16.39 25.38
C GLY A 464 23.87 17.04 26.77
N ARG A 465 22.99 18.01 26.97
CA ARG A 465 22.75 18.66 28.27
C ARG A 465 22.19 17.69 29.32
N LEU A 466 21.23 16.85 28.95
CA LEU A 466 20.63 15.84 29.83
C LEU A 466 21.63 14.76 30.22
N ASN A 467 22.47 14.31 29.28
CA ASN A 467 23.54 13.37 29.57
C ASN A 467 24.55 13.95 30.56
N GLY A 468 24.92 15.23 30.43
CA GLY A 468 25.77 15.90 31.42
C GLY A 468 25.15 15.94 32.83
N LEU A 469 23.83 16.11 32.94
CA LEU A 469 23.12 16.04 34.22
C LEU A 469 23.07 14.61 34.79
N LEU A 470 22.93 13.59 33.94
CA LEU A 470 22.99 12.18 34.32
C LEU A 470 24.38 11.82 34.87
N THR A 471 25.45 12.21 34.18
CA THR A 471 26.82 12.01 34.66
C THR A 471 27.04 12.66 36.03
N ALA A 472 26.60 13.91 36.21
CA ALA A 472 26.70 14.60 37.50
C ALA A 472 25.88 13.93 38.62
N ARG A 473 24.72 13.35 38.28
CA ARG A 473 23.91 12.58 39.23
C ARG A 473 24.62 11.29 39.61
N ASP A 474 25.17 10.57 38.64
CA ASP A 474 25.84 9.28 38.88
C ASP A 474 27.11 9.49 39.72
N GLU A 475 27.89 10.56 39.48
CA GLU A 475 28.99 10.98 40.37
C GLU A 475 28.51 11.27 41.81
N THR A 476 27.32 11.86 41.96
CA THR A 476 26.71 12.12 43.28
C THR A 476 26.27 10.82 43.95
N VAL A 477 25.70 9.88 43.19
CA VAL A 477 25.30 8.55 43.69
C VAL A 477 26.52 7.76 44.11
N ASP A 478 27.60 7.76 43.32
CA ASP A 478 28.85 7.09 43.66
C ASP A 478 29.45 7.65 44.96
N SER A 479 29.45 8.98 45.12
CA SER A 479 29.85 9.64 46.36
C SER A 479 28.97 9.24 47.56
N GLN A 480 27.64 9.14 47.37
CA GLN A 480 26.71 8.69 48.41
C GLN A 480 26.88 7.21 48.75
N VAL A 481 27.13 6.35 47.77
CA VAL A 481 27.42 4.92 47.95
C VAL A 481 28.74 4.76 48.70
N GLU A 482 29.76 5.53 48.35
CA GLU A 482 31.04 5.51 49.05
C GLU A 482 30.89 6.01 50.50
N GLN A 483 30.17 7.10 50.73
CA GLN A 483 29.85 7.58 52.08
C GLN A 483 29.03 6.57 52.90
N ALA A 484 28.03 5.91 52.28
CA ALA A 484 27.26 4.85 52.92
C ALA A 484 28.13 3.62 53.23
N SER A 485 29.07 3.27 52.35
CA SER A 485 30.01 2.17 52.56
C SER A 485 30.97 2.47 53.73
N ILE A 486 31.43 3.72 53.86
CA ILE A 486 32.26 4.19 54.97
C ILE A 486 31.45 4.20 56.28
N LEU A 487 30.19 4.65 56.23
CA LEU A 487 29.29 4.64 57.38
C LEU A 487 28.99 3.22 57.84
N LEU A 488 28.72 2.29 56.92
CA LEU A 488 28.51 0.86 57.22
C LEU A 488 29.78 0.21 57.78
N ARG A 489 30.96 0.54 57.25
CA ARG A 489 32.26 0.10 57.83
C ARG A 489 32.49 0.65 59.24
N ARG A 490 32.01 1.86 59.54
CA ARG A 490 32.13 2.48 60.87
C ARG A 490 31.04 2.01 61.86
N MET A 491 29.87 1.63 61.36
CA MET A 491 28.76 1.09 62.16
C MET A 491 28.87 -0.42 62.39
N SER A 492 29.74 -1.11 61.65
CA SER A 492 30.18 -2.47 61.95
C SER A 492 31.03 -2.49 63.22
N LEU A 493 30.39 -2.28 64.37
CA LEU A 493 30.82 -2.85 65.64
C LEU A 493 30.98 -4.37 65.42
N ASN A 494 32.17 -4.90 65.75
CA ASN A 494 32.60 -6.31 65.77
C ASN A 494 31.49 -7.35 66.02
N VAL A 495 30.60 -7.55 65.06
CA VAL A 495 29.66 -8.66 65.01
C VAL A 495 29.82 -9.21 63.61
N GLU A 496 30.83 -10.07 63.46
CA GLU A 496 30.92 -11.04 62.39
C GLU A 496 29.70 -11.96 62.47
N SER A 497 28.56 -11.47 61.99
CA SER A 497 27.41 -12.32 61.73
C SER A 497 27.73 -13.13 60.48
N GLY A 498 28.01 -14.42 60.67
CA GLY A 498 28.18 -15.40 59.60
C GLY A 498 27.02 -15.44 58.60
N ILE A 499 25.89 -14.78 58.91
CA ILE A 499 24.77 -14.60 57.99
C ILE A 499 25.16 -13.70 56.82
N TRP A 500 25.90 -12.60 57.05
CA TRP A 500 26.37 -11.73 55.97
C TRP A 500 27.50 -12.37 55.17
N ARG A 501 28.34 -13.19 55.81
CA ARG A 501 29.37 -13.97 55.13
C ARG A 501 28.73 -15.04 54.23
N ASN A 502 27.70 -15.76 54.69
CA ASN A 502 26.99 -16.74 53.87
C ASN A 502 26.17 -16.12 52.73
N VAL A 503 25.61 -14.91 52.93
CA VAL A 503 24.92 -14.18 51.86
C VAL A 503 25.91 -13.65 50.83
N VAL A 504 27.09 -13.17 51.26
CA VAL A 504 28.14 -12.69 50.35
C VAL A 504 28.89 -13.85 49.67
N GLU A 505 29.15 -14.97 50.36
CA GLU A 505 29.71 -16.20 49.77
C GLU A 505 28.71 -16.87 48.84
N GLY A 506 27.40 -16.83 49.11
CA GLY A 506 26.36 -17.28 48.18
C GLY A 506 26.23 -16.39 46.93
N ILE A 507 26.46 -15.08 47.05
CA ILE A 507 26.41 -14.14 45.93
C ILE A 507 27.72 -14.12 45.12
N LEU A 508 28.85 -14.47 45.72
CA LEU A 508 30.18 -14.46 45.06
C LEU A 508 30.65 -15.84 44.57
N ALA A 509 30.18 -16.95 45.16
CA ALA A 509 30.56 -18.29 44.71
C ALA A 509 29.88 -18.74 43.41
N ASP A 510 28.70 -18.19 43.07
CA ASP A 510 27.98 -18.51 41.83
C ASP A 510 28.52 -17.80 40.58
N SER A 511 29.51 -16.91 40.71
CA SER A 511 30.08 -16.17 39.58
C SER A 511 31.27 -16.86 38.89
N THR A 512 31.60 -18.10 39.23
CA THR A 512 32.78 -18.81 38.66
C THR A 512 32.49 -20.10 37.92
N VAL A 513 31.23 -20.53 37.82
CA VAL A 513 30.86 -21.58 36.87
C VAL A 513 30.48 -20.89 35.56
N ALA A 514 31.48 -20.57 34.73
CA ALA A 514 31.22 -20.30 33.33
C ALA A 514 30.56 -21.56 32.73
N PRO A 515 29.29 -21.52 32.30
CA PRO A 515 28.71 -22.64 31.58
C PRO A 515 29.56 -22.83 30.33
N ALA A 516 29.97 -24.08 30.08
CA ALA A 516 30.64 -24.47 28.85
C ALA A 516 29.88 -23.87 27.66
N ALA A 517 30.61 -23.23 26.74
CA ALA A 517 30.08 -22.53 25.58
C ALA A 517 29.11 -23.40 24.77
N GLN A 518 27.83 -23.37 25.14
CA GLN A 518 26.74 -23.80 24.28
C GLN A 518 26.54 -22.69 23.27
N VAL A 519 26.43 -23.06 22.00
CA VAL A 519 26.10 -22.16 20.89
C VAL A 519 24.90 -21.30 21.34
N PRO A 520 25.00 -19.96 21.32
CA PRO A 520 23.98 -19.11 21.93
C PRO A 520 22.73 -19.17 21.06
N TRP A 521 21.84 -20.10 21.40
CA TRP A 521 20.50 -20.14 20.85
C TRP A 521 19.84 -18.79 21.14
N LYS A 522 19.57 -18.02 20.08
CA LYS A 522 18.78 -16.79 20.19
C LYS A 522 17.29 -17.16 20.17
N PRO A 523 16.51 -16.72 21.15
CA PRO A 523 15.09 -16.97 21.19
C PRO A 523 14.37 -16.43 19.95
N TRP A 524 13.25 -17.06 19.62
CA TRP A 524 12.35 -16.68 18.55
C TRP A 524 11.38 -15.61 19.03
N ARG A 525 11.31 -14.51 18.30
CA ARG A 525 10.49 -13.34 18.62
C ARG A 525 9.05 -13.59 18.21
N VAL A 526 8.10 -13.29 19.09
CA VAL A 526 6.67 -13.37 18.76
C VAL A 526 6.21 -12.04 18.17
N LEU A 527 5.57 -12.09 17.01
CA LEU A 527 4.94 -10.95 16.36
C LEU A 527 3.52 -10.74 16.88
N PRO A 528 2.95 -9.51 16.73
CA PRO A 528 1.54 -9.27 17.00
C PRO A 528 0.66 -10.26 16.22
N SER A 529 -0.13 -11.06 16.94
CA SER A 529 -0.98 -12.08 16.32
C SER A 529 -2.06 -11.48 15.41
N TRP A 530 -2.57 -12.28 14.47
CA TRP A 530 -3.76 -11.93 13.69
C TRP A 530 -5.07 -12.41 14.36
N SER A 531 -5.04 -12.64 15.68
CA SER A 531 -6.22 -13.03 16.44
C SER A 531 -6.92 -11.81 17.05
N HIS A 532 -8.22 -11.95 17.25
CA HIS A 532 -9.02 -10.99 18.01
C HIS A 532 -8.85 -11.15 19.53
N ASP A 533 -8.12 -12.17 19.98
CA ASP A 533 -7.83 -12.37 21.39
C ASP A 533 -6.87 -11.29 21.93
N GLU A 534 -7.36 -10.48 22.87
CA GLU A 534 -6.56 -9.47 23.57
C GLU A 534 -5.36 -10.06 24.31
N SER A 535 -5.42 -11.33 24.72
CA SER A 535 -4.31 -12.05 25.35
C SER A 535 -3.10 -12.26 24.42
N LEU A 536 -3.34 -12.22 23.10
CA LEU A 536 -2.32 -12.39 22.08
C LEU A 536 -1.78 -11.07 21.52
N HIS A 537 -2.12 -9.95 22.14
CA HIS A 537 -1.58 -8.65 21.77
C HIS A 537 -0.23 -8.41 22.43
N VAL A 538 0.76 -8.06 21.60
CA VAL A 538 2.10 -7.68 22.04
C VAL A 538 2.17 -6.16 22.15
N ARG A 539 2.65 -5.67 23.30
CA ARG A 539 2.93 -4.27 23.59
C ARG A 539 4.35 -4.15 24.12
N GLU A 540 5.03 -3.08 23.75
CA GLU A 540 6.33 -2.74 24.32
C GLU A 540 6.18 -2.44 25.82
N ASP A 541 7.10 -2.99 26.61
CA ASP A 541 7.20 -2.76 28.05
C ASP A 541 8.60 -2.24 28.36
N ASP A 542 8.65 -1.02 28.90
CA ASP A 542 9.86 -0.24 29.20
C ASP A 542 10.35 -0.43 30.64
N ARG A 543 9.68 -1.29 31.41
CA ARG A 543 10.00 -1.53 32.82
C ARG A 543 11.23 -2.41 32.96
N SER A 544 11.86 -2.35 34.13
CA SER A 544 13.05 -3.17 34.40
C SER A 544 12.74 -4.67 34.38
N ILE A 545 13.75 -5.47 34.00
CA ILE A 545 13.66 -6.94 33.92
C ILE A 545 13.07 -7.59 35.19
N HIS A 546 13.45 -7.07 36.36
CA HIS A 546 12.97 -7.55 37.65
C HIS A 546 11.48 -7.24 37.86
N MET A 547 11.02 -6.05 37.46
CA MET A 547 9.60 -5.69 37.57
C MET A 547 8.73 -6.51 36.63
N VAL A 548 9.20 -6.76 35.40
CA VAL A 548 8.48 -7.59 34.43
C VAL A 548 8.39 -9.04 34.93
N ALA A 549 9.49 -9.59 35.46
CA ALA A 549 9.48 -10.94 36.04
C ALA A 549 8.53 -11.07 37.24
N VAL A 550 8.50 -10.10 38.16
CA VAL A 550 7.58 -10.10 39.31
C VAL A 550 6.12 -10.02 38.86
N ASP A 551 5.81 -9.21 37.84
CA ASP A 551 4.47 -9.13 37.26
C ASP A 551 4.02 -10.47 36.65
N ILE A 552 4.90 -11.15 35.91
CA ILE A 552 4.62 -12.47 35.35
C ILE A 552 4.30 -13.47 36.47
N ILE A 553 5.13 -13.50 37.52
CA ILE A 553 4.89 -14.33 38.70
C ILE A 553 3.52 -14.04 39.31
N ALA A 554 3.17 -12.76 39.47
CA ALA A 554 1.89 -12.37 40.05
C ALA A 554 0.69 -12.81 39.19
N ILE A 555 0.77 -12.66 37.86
CA ILE A 555 -0.30 -13.08 36.93
C ILE A 555 -0.48 -14.60 36.95
N LEU A 556 0.62 -15.35 36.91
CA LEU A 556 0.58 -16.82 36.88
C LEU A 556 0.10 -17.41 38.22
N ARG A 557 0.50 -16.82 39.36
CA ARG A 557 0.11 -17.33 40.69
C ARG A 557 -1.33 -17.02 41.09
N ILE A 558 -1.97 -16.04 40.47
CA ILE A 558 -3.34 -15.64 40.80
C ILE A 558 -4.27 -16.15 39.69
N PRO A 559 -5.05 -17.22 39.91
CA PRO A 559 -5.92 -17.81 38.88
C PRO A 559 -6.99 -16.86 38.34
N SER A 560 -7.35 -15.83 39.10
CA SER A 560 -8.33 -14.81 38.69
C SER A 560 -7.72 -13.61 37.96
N ALA A 561 -6.38 -13.53 37.85
CA ALA A 561 -5.74 -12.44 37.13
C ALA A 561 -6.01 -12.56 35.62
N SER A 562 -6.12 -11.41 34.93
CA SER A 562 -6.24 -11.41 33.47
C SER A 562 -4.92 -11.82 32.82
N ALA A 563 -4.97 -12.75 31.87
CA ALA A 563 -3.83 -13.12 31.04
C ALA A 563 -3.57 -12.10 29.91
N GLY A 564 -4.45 -11.12 29.71
CA GLY A 564 -4.34 -10.06 28.69
C GLY A 564 -2.94 -9.44 28.53
N PRO A 565 -2.28 -8.97 29.60
CA PRO A 565 -0.96 -8.36 29.50
C PRO A 565 0.19 -9.39 29.45
N LEU A 566 -0.07 -10.67 29.72
CA LEU A 566 0.97 -11.66 30.01
C LEU A 566 1.90 -11.89 28.82
N LEU A 567 1.37 -12.02 27.60
CA LEU A 567 2.20 -12.23 26.41
C LEU A 567 3.21 -11.10 26.22
N SER A 568 2.76 -9.85 26.34
CA SER A 568 3.60 -8.66 26.27
C SER A 568 4.71 -8.69 27.33
N ARG A 569 4.38 -9.10 28.57
CA ARG A 569 5.38 -9.21 29.65
C ARG A 569 6.39 -10.33 29.37
N LEU A 570 5.93 -11.51 28.94
CA LEU A 570 6.80 -12.64 28.61
C LEU A 570 7.78 -12.27 27.49
N GLN A 571 7.29 -11.61 26.43
CA GLN A 571 8.14 -11.18 25.33
C GLN A 571 9.17 -10.13 25.76
N SER A 572 8.75 -9.10 26.49
CA SER A 572 9.67 -8.09 27.02
C SER A 572 10.72 -8.70 27.96
N LEU A 573 10.32 -9.66 28.80
CA LEU A 573 11.26 -10.41 29.64
C LEU A 573 12.28 -11.18 28.80
N GLN A 574 11.84 -11.88 27.75
CA GLN A 574 12.72 -12.61 26.84
C GLN A 574 13.70 -11.67 26.13
N GLU A 575 13.23 -10.55 25.58
CA GLU A 575 14.06 -9.54 24.92
C GLU A 575 15.09 -8.93 25.89
N MET A 576 14.70 -8.69 27.15
CA MET A 576 15.62 -8.23 28.19
C MET A 576 16.62 -9.31 28.63
N LEU A 577 16.22 -10.57 28.73
CA LEU A 577 17.14 -11.66 29.10
C LEU A 577 18.26 -11.84 28.09
N VAL A 578 18.02 -11.55 26.81
CA VAL A 578 19.03 -11.59 25.76
C VAL A 578 20.00 -10.40 25.85
N ASN A 579 19.52 -9.22 26.24
CA ASN A 579 20.26 -7.96 26.12
C ASN A 579 20.83 -7.40 27.43
N THR A 580 20.37 -7.87 28.60
CA THR A 580 20.67 -7.26 29.91
C THR A 580 21.26 -8.23 30.92
N SER A 581 21.75 -7.68 32.04
CA SER A 581 22.30 -8.43 33.19
C SER A 581 21.35 -9.52 33.70
N PRO A 582 21.88 -10.62 34.27
CA PRO A 582 21.08 -11.75 34.75
C PRO A 582 20.05 -11.31 35.81
N LEU A 583 18.89 -11.96 35.80
CA LEU A 583 17.89 -11.83 36.86
C LEU A 583 18.52 -12.17 38.21
N ALA A 584 18.13 -11.43 39.26
CA ALA A 584 18.44 -11.83 40.63
C ALA A 584 18.01 -13.30 40.87
N SER A 585 18.90 -14.14 41.40
CA SER A 585 18.71 -15.59 41.55
C SER A 585 17.37 -15.94 42.22
N THR A 586 16.99 -15.22 43.28
CA THR A 586 15.69 -15.39 43.95
C THR A 586 14.49 -15.18 43.03
N ILE A 587 14.55 -14.19 42.14
CA ILE A 587 13.47 -13.91 41.18
C ILE A 587 13.47 -14.96 40.08
N SER A 588 14.64 -15.36 39.59
CA SER A 588 14.76 -16.44 38.60
C SER A 588 14.13 -17.73 39.11
N GLN A 589 14.42 -18.14 40.35
CA GLN A 589 13.85 -19.34 40.95
C GLN A 589 12.32 -19.25 41.11
N GLN A 590 11.80 -18.13 41.64
CA GLN A 590 10.35 -17.95 41.78
C GLN A 590 9.63 -17.89 40.44
N LEU A 591 10.29 -17.32 39.42
CA LEU A 591 9.79 -17.28 38.06
C LEU A 591 9.73 -18.69 37.49
N LEU A 592 10.81 -19.46 37.56
CA LEU A 592 10.84 -20.86 37.11
C LEU A 592 9.77 -21.72 37.77
N GLU A 593 9.58 -21.60 39.08
CA GLU A 593 8.50 -22.29 39.81
C GLU A 593 7.12 -21.90 39.29
N SER A 594 6.89 -20.61 39.03
CA SER A 594 5.60 -20.11 38.54
C SER A 594 5.34 -20.49 37.08
N LEU A 595 6.38 -20.52 36.24
CA LEU A 595 6.33 -20.96 34.85
C LEU A 595 6.08 -22.47 34.74
N ALA A 596 6.69 -23.28 35.60
CA ALA A 596 6.41 -24.71 35.69
C ALA A 596 4.97 -24.99 36.15
N GLY A 597 4.44 -24.16 37.06
CA GLY A 597 3.05 -24.25 37.52
C GLY A 597 2.00 -23.75 36.51
N ALA A 598 2.41 -23.06 35.45
CA ALA A 598 1.50 -22.53 34.42
C ALA A 598 0.96 -23.62 33.48
N VAL A 599 1.43 -24.85 33.62
CA VAL A 599 1.11 -25.98 32.74
C VAL A 599 -0.28 -26.49 33.06
N GLY A 600 -1.19 -26.34 32.10
CA GLY A 600 -2.62 -26.62 32.30
C GLY A 600 -3.44 -25.40 32.74
N ASP A 601 -2.85 -24.20 32.79
CA ASP A 601 -3.63 -22.98 32.96
C ASP A 601 -4.45 -22.71 31.69
N GLU A 602 -5.76 -22.95 31.77
CA GLU A 602 -6.72 -22.80 30.65
C GLU A 602 -6.80 -21.36 30.13
N ARG A 603 -6.31 -20.37 30.89
CA ARG A 603 -6.26 -18.96 30.45
C ARG A 603 -5.16 -18.72 29.42
N LEU A 604 -4.18 -19.63 29.33
CA LEU A 604 -2.99 -19.43 28.53
C LEU A 604 -3.15 -20.05 27.14
N HIS A 605 -3.01 -19.20 26.13
CA HIS A 605 -2.90 -19.65 24.75
C HIS A 605 -1.56 -20.39 24.49
N LEU A 606 -1.50 -21.23 23.46
CA LEU A 606 -0.28 -21.97 23.06
C LEU A 606 0.95 -21.06 22.92
N ILE A 607 0.79 -19.85 22.38
CA ILE A 607 1.89 -18.88 22.21
C ILE A 607 2.49 -18.45 23.57
N HIS A 608 1.67 -18.33 24.62
CA HIS A 608 2.20 -18.08 25.96
C HIS A 608 3.08 -19.26 26.38
N HIS A 609 2.61 -20.49 26.21
CA HIS A 609 3.39 -21.68 26.54
C HIS A 609 4.69 -21.77 25.74
N VAL A 610 4.69 -21.37 24.46
CA VAL A 610 5.90 -21.30 23.64
C VAL A 610 6.90 -20.31 24.23
N LEU A 611 6.49 -19.08 24.57
CA LEU A 611 7.38 -18.12 25.22
C LEU A 611 7.86 -18.60 26.59
N ILE A 612 6.98 -19.22 27.38
CA ILE A 612 7.35 -19.82 28.67
C ILE A 612 8.43 -20.89 28.46
N CYS A 613 8.27 -21.79 27.48
CA CYS A 613 9.27 -22.81 27.15
C CYS A 613 10.60 -22.19 26.73
N GLN A 614 10.57 -21.14 25.90
CA GLN A 614 11.77 -20.42 25.47
C GLN A 614 12.50 -19.74 26.64
N ILE A 615 11.77 -19.12 27.58
CA ILE A 615 12.34 -18.48 28.77
C ILE A 615 12.90 -19.52 29.73
N VAL A 616 12.17 -20.63 29.97
CA VAL A 616 12.67 -21.73 30.81
C VAL A 616 13.92 -22.36 30.20
N TYR A 617 13.95 -22.57 28.88
CA TYR A 617 15.13 -23.06 28.18
C TYR A 617 16.33 -22.14 28.42
N PHE A 618 16.11 -20.83 28.31
CA PHE A 618 17.14 -19.81 28.52
C PHE A 618 17.66 -19.77 29.96
N LEU A 619 16.77 -19.90 30.96
CA LEU A 619 17.12 -19.82 32.38
C LEU A 619 17.72 -21.12 32.94
N ASN A 620 17.27 -22.29 32.47
CA ASN A 620 17.68 -23.62 32.99
C ASN A 620 18.71 -24.36 32.12
N GLY A 621 19.14 -23.80 30.99
CA GLY A 621 20.14 -24.44 30.13
C GLY A 621 19.67 -25.75 29.48
N GLY A 622 18.37 -25.87 29.18
CA GLY A 622 17.85 -26.89 28.27
C GLY A 622 16.93 -27.98 28.85
N ALA A 623 16.74 -28.07 30.18
CA ALA A 623 15.83 -29.05 30.76
C ALA A 623 14.37 -28.52 30.80
N ILE A 624 13.49 -29.06 29.94
CA ILE A 624 12.06 -28.73 29.87
C ILE A 624 11.20 -29.99 30.10
N GLU A 625 11.34 -30.66 31.24
CA GLU A 625 10.65 -31.94 31.48
C GLU A 625 9.19 -31.80 31.96
N HIS A 626 8.69 -30.58 32.16
CA HIS A 626 7.39 -30.35 32.83
C HIS A 626 6.45 -29.38 32.12
N LEU A 627 6.75 -28.91 30.90
CA LEU A 627 5.91 -27.92 30.20
C LEU A 627 4.91 -28.54 29.21
N ASP A 628 4.04 -27.71 28.61
CA ASP A 628 3.08 -28.16 27.58
C ASP A 628 3.85 -28.93 26.48
N PRO A 629 3.49 -30.22 26.19
CA PRO A 629 4.22 -31.04 25.24
C PRO A 629 4.23 -30.49 23.82
N ARG A 630 3.17 -29.80 23.38
CA ARG A 630 3.08 -29.19 22.05
C ARG A 630 4.02 -27.98 21.95
N ALA A 631 4.00 -27.12 22.96
CA ALA A 631 4.90 -25.98 23.03
C ALA A 631 6.36 -26.42 23.14
N THR A 632 6.62 -27.46 23.94
CA THR A 632 7.96 -28.05 24.09
C THR A 632 8.44 -28.65 22.78
N ALA A 633 7.62 -29.43 22.08
CA ALA A 633 7.96 -30.00 20.77
C ALA A 633 8.25 -28.91 19.74
N LEU A 634 7.45 -27.84 19.72
CA LEU A 634 7.69 -26.70 18.84
C LEU A 634 9.02 -26.00 19.19
N VAL A 635 9.27 -25.70 20.47
CA VAL A 635 10.52 -25.05 20.89
C VAL A 635 11.72 -25.95 20.60
N SER A 636 11.63 -27.26 20.80
CA SER A 636 12.70 -28.20 20.42
C SER A 636 12.96 -28.19 18.91
N ALA A 637 11.92 -28.13 18.08
CA ALA A 637 12.07 -27.99 16.63
C ALA A 637 12.70 -26.64 16.24
N LEU A 638 12.28 -25.55 16.89
CA LEU A 638 12.83 -24.20 16.69
C LEU A 638 14.27 -24.05 17.20
N VAL A 639 14.68 -24.83 18.20
CA VAL A 639 16.07 -24.91 18.69
C VAL A 639 16.92 -25.72 17.72
N ALA A 640 16.40 -26.83 17.20
CA ALA A 640 17.08 -27.66 16.22
C ALA A 640 17.19 -27.00 14.84
N TRP A 641 16.31 -26.03 14.55
CA TRP A 641 16.34 -25.28 13.31
C TRP A 641 17.36 -24.15 13.36
N ASP A 642 18.48 -24.37 12.68
CA ASP A 642 19.44 -23.33 12.38
C ASP A 642 19.16 -22.77 10.99
N PRO A 643 18.86 -21.46 10.83
CA PRO A 643 18.70 -20.85 9.51
C PRO A 643 19.98 -20.92 8.66
N GLU A 644 21.16 -21.15 9.26
CA GLU A 644 22.41 -21.38 8.54
C GLU A 644 22.64 -22.84 8.13
N SER A 645 21.78 -23.76 8.56
CA SER A 645 21.85 -25.17 8.19
C SER A 645 20.92 -25.46 7.01
N ASP A 646 21.44 -26.14 5.98
CA ASP A 646 20.63 -26.72 4.89
C ASP A 646 19.63 -27.78 5.39
N ALA A 647 19.68 -28.15 6.67
CA ALA A 647 18.66 -28.97 7.31
C ALA A 647 17.36 -28.17 7.45
N GLY A 648 16.41 -28.43 6.54
CA GLY A 648 15.08 -27.81 6.60
C GLY A 648 14.37 -28.04 7.93
N PHE A 649 13.44 -27.14 8.28
CA PHE A 649 12.58 -27.26 9.46
C PHE A 649 11.83 -28.58 9.43
N ASN A 650 12.28 -29.55 10.23
CA ASN A 650 11.71 -30.89 10.23
C ASN A 650 10.76 -31.06 11.42
N MET A 651 9.59 -30.45 11.31
CA MET A 651 8.47 -30.75 12.20
C MET A 651 7.41 -31.52 11.42
N MET A 652 7.01 -32.70 11.92
CA MET A 652 6.00 -33.54 11.25
C MET A 652 4.64 -32.85 11.06
N SER A 653 4.40 -31.74 11.75
CA SER A 653 3.18 -30.93 11.66
C SER A 653 3.45 -29.57 11.02
N SER A 654 4.49 -29.45 10.20
CA SER A 654 4.86 -28.22 9.50
C SER A 654 4.88 -28.41 8.00
N VAL A 655 4.72 -27.30 7.28
CA VAL A 655 4.90 -27.24 5.84
C VAL A 655 5.66 -25.98 5.45
N SER A 656 6.69 -26.14 4.64
CA SER A 656 7.63 -25.05 4.33
C SER A 656 7.29 -24.37 3.01
N TYR A 657 7.41 -23.04 3.00
CA TYR A 657 7.41 -22.15 1.84
C TYR A 657 8.78 -21.45 1.77
N PRO A 658 9.12 -20.77 0.64
CA PRO A 658 10.44 -20.14 0.49
C PRO A 658 10.82 -19.15 1.61
N GLU A 659 9.83 -18.42 2.15
CA GLU A 659 10.07 -17.35 3.12
C GLU A 659 9.64 -17.71 4.56
N PHE A 660 8.80 -18.73 4.74
CA PHE A 660 8.28 -19.12 6.05
C PHE A 660 7.77 -20.56 6.06
N ALA A 661 7.60 -21.14 7.25
CA ALA A 661 6.92 -22.41 7.46
C ALA A 661 5.60 -22.21 8.20
N LEU A 662 4.58 -22.97 7.84
CA LEU A 662 3.32 -23.04 8.60
C LEU A 662 3.34 -24.26 9.50
N VAL A 663 2.94 -24.08 10.75
CA VAL A 663 2.86 -25.13 11.77
C VAL A 663 1.42 -25.28 12.22
N GLY A 664 0.90 -26.50 12.09
CA GLY A 664 -0.46 -26.88 12.44
C GLY A 664 -0.53 -27.69 13.73
N PHE A 665 -1.68 -27.65 14.40
CA PHE A 665 -1.89 -28.31 15.71
C PHE A 665 -3.12 -29.22 15.73
N ASN A 666 -3.43 -29.89 14.61
CA ASN A 666 -4.56 -30.83 14.50
C ASN A 666 -5.89 -30.20 14.96
N HIS A 667 -6.18 -28.98 14.53
CA HIS A 667 -7.36 -28.18 14.90
C HIS A 667 -7.49 -27.85 16.41
N ASN A 668 -6.44 -28.05 17.22
CA ASN A 668 -6.44 -27.64 18.63
C ASN A 668 -5.06 -27.17 19.11
N PRO A 669 -4.85 -25.85 19.29
CA PRO A 669 -5.83 -24.76 19.15
C PRO A 669 -6.27 -24.50 17.70
N ALA A 670 -7.42 -23.83 17.55
CA ALA A 670 -7.99 -23.40 16.27
C ALA A 670 -7.14 -22.28 15.65
N GLY A 671 -6.18 -22.66 14.81
CA GLY A 671 -5.28 -21.73 14.13
C GLY A 671 -3.93 -22.37 13.82
N ILE A 672 -3.03 -21.56 13.28
CA ILE A 672 -1.70 -22.00 12.84
C ILE A 672 -0.62 -21.01 13.29
N VAL A 673 0.61 -21.50 13.38
CA VAL A 673 1.79 -20.65 13.60
C VAL A 673 2.55 -20.51 12.29
N ALA A 674 2.68 -19.28 11.81
CA ALA A 674 3.65 -18.92 10.78
C ALA A 674 5.01 -18.68 11.43
N VAL A 675 6.04 -19.33 10.90
CA VAL A 675 7.42 -19.23 11.39
C VAL A 675 8.28 -18.66 10.27
N ASN A 676 8.85 -17.46 10.47
CA ASN A 676 9.80 -16.86 9.56
C ASN A 676 11.23 -17.15 10.06
N PRO A 677 11.98 -18.04 9.40
CA PRO A 677 13.32 -18.42 9.83
C PRO A 677 14.35 -17.32 9.67
N SER A 678 14.23 -16.50 8.63
CA SER A 678 15.21 -15.45 8.31
C SER A 678 15.30 -14.44 9.45
N ASP A 679 14.15 -14.08 10.02
CA ASP A 679 14.05 -13.08 11.08
C ASP A 679 13.89 -13.69 12.48
N ARG A 680 13.78 -15.03 12.57
CA ARG A 680 13.43 -15.78 13.80
C ARG A 680 12.13 -15.33 14.43
N GLU A 681 11.10 -15.15 13.60
CA GLU A 681 9.82 -14.62 14.02
C GLU A 681 8.72 -15.69 14.03
N LEU A 682 7.83 -15.60 15.02
CA LEU A 682 6.67 -16.45 15.20
C LEU A 682 5.41 -15.60 15.15
N LEU A 683 4.46 -15.97 14.30
CA LEU A 683 3.19 -15.29 14.16
C LEU A 683 2.04 -16.28 14.34
N TRP A 684 1.14 -15.98 15.27
CA TRP A 684 -0.11 -16.72 15.38
C TRP A 684 -1.16 -16.18 14.42
N ILE A 685 -1.76 -17.08 13.64
CA ILE A 685 -2.85 -16.80 12.71
C ILE A 685 -4.06 -17.61 13.16
N ASP A 686 -5.10 -16.87 13.52
CA ASP A 686 -6.38 -17.43 13.97
C ASP A 686 -7.08 -18.18 12.83
N GLU A 687 -7.83 -19.25 13.11
CA GLU A 687 -8.55 -20.03 12.10
C GLU A 687 -9.48 -19.14 11.26
N ALA A 688 -10.12 -18.13 11.88
CA ALA A 688 -10.98 -17.16 11.20
C ALA A 688 -10.26 -16.30 10.13
N ARG A 689 -8.92 -16.29 10.14
CA ARG A 689 -8.07 -15.60 9.15
C ARG A 689 -7.47 -16.54 8.11
N VAL A 690 -7.80 -17.84 8.17
CA VAL A 690 -7.30 -18.85 7.24
C VAL A 690 -8.46 -19.33 6.37
N ASN A 691 -8.42 -19.02 5.08
CA ASN A 691 -9.38 -19.49 4.11
C ASN A 691 -8.75 -20.61 3.28
N THR A 692 -9.35 -21.80 3.31
CA THR A 692 -8.82 -22.98 2.62
C THR A 692 -9.51 -23.20 1.29
N MET A 693 -8.77 -23.01 0.20
CA MET A 693 -9.21 -23.33 -1.15
C MET A 693 -8.67 -24.69 -1.60
N LEU A 694 -9.20 -25.21 -2.71
CA LEU A 694 -8.74 -26.49 -3.27
C LEU A 694 -7.26 -26.43 -3.69
N THR A 695 -6.83 -25.29 -4.24
CA THR A 695 -5.50 -25.10 -4.84
C THR A 695 -4.52 -24.30 -4.00
N HIS A 696 -4.99 -23.58 -2.98
CA HIS A 696 -4.18 -22.70 -2.15
C HIS A 696 -4.78 -22.51 -0.75
N ILE A 697 -3.98 -22.02 0.19
CA ILE A 697 -4.41 -21.49 1.48
C ILE A 697 -4.30 -19.96 1.38
N GLU A 698 -5.37 -19.26 1.67
CA GLU A 698 -5.40 -17.80 1.69
C GLU A 698 -5.37 -17.32 3.15
N LEU A 699 -4.37 -16.52 3.50
CA LEU A 699 -4.20 -15.93 4.82
C LEU A 699 -4.58 -14.45 4.76
N THR A 700 -5.59 -14.04 5.53
CA THR A 700 -6.09 -12.66 5.48
C THR A 700 -5.53 -11.84 6.65
N PRO A 701 -4.53 -10.95 6.44
CA PRO A 701 -4.02 -10.10 7.51
C PRO A 701 -5.11 -9.14 8.02
N GLY A 702 -4.95 -8.67 9.25
CA GLY A 702 -5.85 -7.66 9.83
C GLY A 702 -5.86 -6.35 9.03
N ASN A 703 -4.69 -5.98 8.48
CA ASN A 703 -4.47 -4.81 7.63
C ASN A 703 -3.55 -5.24 6.47
N GLY A 704 -4.09 -5.44 5.27
CA GLY A 704 -3.30 -5.79 4.09
C GLY A 704 -4.05 -6.67 3.10
N ASP A 705 -3.42 -6.93 1.96
CA ASP A 705 -3.95 -7.83 0.95
C ASP A 705 -3.79 -9.30 1.40
N PRO A 706 -4.73 -10.21 1.03
CA PRO A 706 -4.62 -11.62 1.35
C PRO A 706 -3.36 -12.26 0.76
N ILE A 707 -2.71 -13.13 1.54
CA ILE A 707 -1.54 -13.89 1.10
C ILE A 707 -2.01 -15.27 0.62
N SER A 708 -1.84 -15.56 -0.67
CA SER A 708 -2.20 -16.85 -1.26
C SER A 708 -1.00 -17.79 -1.31
N LEU A 709 -1.14 -18.96 -0.67
CA LEU A 709 -0.10 -19.97 -0.55
C LEU A 709 -0.47 -21.24 -1.31
N PRO A 710 0.31 -21.64 -2.33
CA PRO A 710 -0.06 -22.75 -3.20
C PRO A 710 -0.04 -24.10 -2.46
N LEU A 711 -1.02 -24.95 -2.75
CA LEU A 711 -1.08 -26.37 -2.35
C LEU A 711 -0.64 -27.28 -3.49
N ASP A 712 0.50 -26.95 -4.07
CA ASP A 712 1.13 -27.57 -5.25
C ASP A 712 1.77 -28.94 -4.96
N THR A 713 2.12 -29.24 -3.72
CA THR A 713 2.68 -30.53 -3.31
C THR A 713 1.68 -31.40 -2.56
N ARG A 714 1.82 -32.73 -2.70
CA ARG A 714 1.02 -33.69 -1.93
C ARG A 714 1.18 -33.50 -0.42
N GLU A 715 2.38 -33.14 0.03
CA GLU A 715 2.67 -32.85 1.43
C GLU A 715 1.85 -31.66 1.93
N ARG A 716 1.83 -30.54 1.20
CA ARG A 716 1.00 -29.36 1.50
C ARG A 716 -0.49 -29.70 1.56
N GLN A 717 -0.98 -30.51 0.63
CA GLN A 717 -2.37 -30.96 0.61
C GLN A 717 -2.73 -31.84 1.81
N MET A 718 -1.86 -32.79 2.17
CA MET A 718 -2.06 -33.66 3.34
C MET A 718 -1.97 -32.88 4.64
N TRP A 719 -1.00 -31.97 4.75
CA TRP A 719 -0.83 -31.07 5.89
C TRP A 719 -2.09 -30.23 6.11
N ARG A 720 -2.65 -29.66 5.04
CA ARG A 720 -3.92 -28.92 5.12
C ARG A 720 -5.00 -29.78 5.76
N VAL A 721 -5.25 -30.97 5.21
CA VAL A 721 -6.31 -31.88 5.70
C VAL A 721 -6.11 -32.28 7.17
N ALA A 722 -4.87 -32.36 7.64
CA ALA A 722 -4.57 -32.75 9.01
C ALA A 722 -4.72 -31.62 10.04
N HIS A 723 -4.67 -30.35 9.61
CA HIS A 723 -4.45 -29.23 10.52
C HIS A 723 -5.38 -28.02 10.33
N LEU A 724 -5.99 -27.87 9.15
CA LEU A 724 -6.94 -26.82 8.77
C LEU A 724 -8.27 -27.46 8.36
#